data_AF-A0A856MI33-F1
#
_entry.id   AF-A0A856MI33-F1
#
_cell.length_a   1.000
_cell.length_b   1.000
_cell.length_c   1.000
_cell.angle_alpha   90.00
_cell.angle_beta   90.00
_cell.angle_gamma   90.00
#
_symmetry.space_group_name_H-M   'P 1'
#
loop_
_entity.id
_entity.type
_entity.pdbx_description
1 polymer ?
#
loop_
_entity_poly.entity_id
_entity_poly.type
_entity_poly.pdbx_seq_one_letter_code
_entity_poly.pdbx_strand_id
1 'polypeptide(L)'
;MANVTLKGFASLPADTFAEGSSSGKFITGNTNGRTVPFQGQPVQGFSAVQFADKNNYWFLPDNGFGAKSNSADFLLRIYQLNPSFRGTEGGDGRVEVLNFIQLSDPNKQVPFKIVNEGTTDRLLTGADFDVESFVLSSDGSIWIGDEFGPYLLHVDQTGKLLEAPISTPNFYKLNTLNGQPPIVIGHRGASGERPEHTLESYKLAIERGADFVEPDLVSTKDGVLIARHEVNITDTTDVASRPEFTNRYTTKVIDGVTERGWFADDFTLEEIKTLRAKERLSFRDQSYNGQFEIPTFQEIIDLVKQVETQTGRKIGIYPETKHPTYHDSVGLSLEEPLVETLKKNDFTDPSRVFIQSFEVGNLKELNQKIDVPLVQLLDAEDIKLDGTLIEKQPYDFVVSGDPRTYGDLRTAEGLKEVATYADGIGPWKRMIVSVKGVDADGDGKADDVNRDGLLNDADKNTLPPTTLIQDAHAAGLLVHPYTFRNESQYLAADYNKNPELEFQQFIKLGVDGYFTDFPGTGDKVRDQITGEFVRSPDNPDVLANLAPSNLASSKGFEGLAISPDKTKLYPLLEGSVLGDPNDALRIHKFDVASKQYEGLVGYYHLENPTNAIGDLTVVNDNEYLVIERDNGQADTAQFKKIYKVDFSQKDVNGYVAKEEVADLLNIQDPNDLNQDGSTKFTFPFQTIENVLVIDQNTILVANDNNYPFSVGRPPAIDNDEIILLGLGKPLSLDPRVGLAGLNNNTLLSEGHDLLGTQNWSQPNLSI
;
A
#
# COMPACT_ATOMS: atom_id res chain seq x y z
N MET A 1 11.48 -28.63 18.83
CA MET A 1 12.29 -28.62 17.61
C MET A 1 11.84 -29.80 16.78
N ALA A 2 11.38 -29.55 15.56
CA ALA A 2 11.05 -30.60 14.63
C ALA A 2 12.33 -31.38 14.29
N ASN A 3 12.33 -32.70 14.47
CA ASN A 3 13.46 -33.54 14.06
C ASN A 3 13.35 -33.78 12.56
N VAL A 4 14.28 -33.25 11.77
CA VAL A 4 14.39 -33.49 10.32
C VAL A 4 15.70 -34.17 9.97
N THR A 5 15.66 -35.09 9.01
CA THR A 5 16.83 -35.87 8.57
C THR A 5 17.00 -35.77 7.07
N LEU A 6 18.21 -35.54 6.59
CA LEU A 6 18.54 -35.59 5.18
C LEU A 6 18.40 -37.03 4.67
N LYS A 7 17.53 -37.23 3.68
CA LYS A 7 17.21 -38.53 3.06
C LYS A 7 17.77 -38.65 1.65
N GLY A 8 17.86 -37.52 0.96
CA GLY A 8 18.27 -37.40 -0.43
C GLY A 8 19.12 -36.16 -0.59
N PHE A 9 20.21 -36.27 -1.36
CA PHE A 9 21.00 -35.10 -1.79
C PHE A 9 21.36 -35.24 -3.26
N ALA A 10 21.10 -34.19 -4.03
CA ALA A 10 21.57 -34.00 -5.39
C ALA A 10 21.95 -32.53 -5.60
N SER A 11 22.84 -32.26 -6.55
CA SER A 11 23.28 -30.89 -6.84
C SER A 11 23.46 -30.67 -8.34
N LEU A 12 22.91 -29.56 -8.83
CA LEU A 12 23.10 -29.06 -10.18
C LEU A 12 24.22 -28.00 -10.17
N PRO A 13 25.30 -28.14 -10.96
CA PRO A 13 26.35 -27.14 -11.02
C PRO A 13 25.81 -25.75 -11.39
N ALA A 14 26.33 -24.71 -10.73
CA ALA A 14 25.97 -23.32 -10.97
C ALA A 14 26.10 -22.90 -12.45
N ASP A 15 27.11 -23.43 -13.16
CA ASP A 15 27.35 -23.13 -14.58
C ASP A 15 26.68 -24.13 -15.53
N THR A 16 25.41 -24.44 -15.32
CA THR A 16 24.64 -25.29 -16.26
C THR A 16 23.82 -24.41 -17.20
N PHE A 17 24.04 -24.55 -18.50
CA PHE A 17 23.37 -23.74 -19.51
C PHE A 17 22.55 -24.61 -20.47
N ALA A 18 21.39 -24.10 -20.87
CA ALA A 18 20.57 -24.64 -21.94
C ALA A 18 20.80 -23.87 -23.25
N GLU A 19 20.44 -24.51 -24.37
CA GLU A 19 20.50 -23.87 -25.69
C GLU A 19 19.57 -22.65 -25.75
N GLY A 20 20.04 -21.56 -26.36
CA GLY A 20 19.28 -20.32 -26.52
C GLY A 20 20.17 -19.15 -26.94
N SER A 21 19.59 -17.97 -27.06
CA SER A 21 20.36 -16.73 -27.27
C SER A 21 21.31 -16.46 -26.10
N SER A 22 22.37 -15.68 -26.34
CA SER A 22 23.21 -15.17 -25.27
C SER A 22 22.39 -14.36 -24.26
N SER A 23 22.72 -14.46 -22.98
CA SER A 23 22.05 -13.78 -21.88
C SER A 23 23.03 -13.02 -20.97
N GLY A 24 22.52 -12.20 -20.06
CA GLY A 24 23.31 -11.51 -19.05
C GLY A 24 24.08 -10.30 -19.57
N LYS A 25 23.77 -9.83 -20.78
CA LYS A 25 24.42 -8.64 -21.39
C LYS A 25 24.20 -7.38 -20.54
N PHE A 26 23.08 -7.31 -19.84
CA PHE A 26 22.67 -6.15 -19.05
C PHE A 26 23.08 -6.24 -17.58
N ILE A 27 23.73 -7.33 -17.16
CA ILE A 27 24.23 -7.47 -15.80
C ILE A 27 25.31 -6.41 -15.55
N THR A 28 25.19 -5.71 -14.44
CA THR A 28 26.19 -4.79 -13.93
C THR A 28 26.62 -5.22 -12.53
N GLY A 29 27.88 -4.98 -12.17
CA GLY A 29 28.39 -5.30 -10.83
C GLY A 29 29.17 -6.60 -10.77
N ASN A 30 29.17 -7.23 -9.59
CA ASN A 30 29.94 -8.43 -9.32
C ASN A 30 29.20 -9.69 -9.81
N THR A 31 29.84 -10.47 -10.66
CA THR A 31 29.34 -11.75 -11.20
C THR A 31 30.07 -12.96 -10.60
N ASN A 32 30.74 -12.78 -9.46
CA ASN A 32 31.57 -13.78 -8.81
C ASN A 32 32.59 -14.44 -9.75
N GLY A 33 33.17 -13.61 -10.65
CA GLY A 33 34.19 -14.03 -11.60
C GLY A 33 33.68 -14.59 -12.92
N ARG A 34 32.36 -14.58 -13.17
CA ARG A 34 31.78 -15.03 -14.44
C ARG A 34 31.82 -13.97 -15.52
N THR A 35 32.20 -14.37 -16.73
CA THR A 35 32.27 -13.46 -17.89
C THR A 35 30.91 -13.38 -18.55
N VAL A 36 30.35 -12.17 -18.62
CA VAL A 36 29.11 -11.86 -19.33
C VAL A 36 29.40 -11.18 -20.68
N PRO A 37 28.54 -11.35 -21.70
CA PRO A 37 27.33 -12.17 -21.71
C PRO A 37 27.63 -13.67 -21.75
N PHE A 38 26.72 -14.47 -21.19
CA PHE A 38 26.76 -15.93 -21.25
C PHE A 38 26.45 -16.42 -22.67
N GLN A 39 27.01 -17.56 -23.06
CA GLN A 39 26.84 -18.12 -24.41
C GLN A 39 25.49 -18.81 -24.62
N GLY A 40 24.70 -18.99 -23.57
CA GLY A 40 23.36 -19.59 -23.61
C GLY A 40 22.48 -19.07 -22.47
N GLN A 41 21.40 -19.78 -22.19
CA GLN A 41 20.48 -19.45 -21.10
C GLN A 41 20.87 -20.24 -19.85
N PRO A 42 21.09 -19.59 -18.70
CA PRO A 42 21.23 -20.30 -17.43
C PRO A 42 20.00 -21.18 -17.17
N VAL A 43 20.24 -22.33 -16.55
CA VAL A 43 19.17 -23.24 -16.13
C VAL A 43 18.72 -22.93 -14.70
N GLN A 44 19.63 -22.39 -13.89
CA GLN A 44 19.49 -22.11 -12.46
C GLN A 44 18.57 -20.93 -12.19
N GLY A 45 18.35 -20.63 -10.91
CA GLY A 45 17.51 -19.53 -10.46
C GLY A 45 16.18 -19.98 -9.86
N PHE A 46 16.09 -21.22 -9.36
CA PHE A 46 14.80 -21.92 -9.20
C PHE A 46 13.92 -21.34 -8.11
N SER A 47 12.79 -20.74 -8.49
CA SER A 47 11.76 -20.25 -7.55
C SER A 47 10.57 -21.18 -7.37
N ALA A 48 10.46 -22.27 -8.15
CA ALA A 48 9.41 -23.25 -7.91
C ALA A 48 9.69 -24.62 -8.49
N VAL A 49 9.01 -25.62 -7.91
CA VAL A 49 9.13 -27.04 -8.27
C VAL A 49 7.78 -27.75 -8.32
N GLN A 50 7.59 -28.60 -9.33
CA GLN A 50 6.44 -29.51 -9.43
C GLN A 50 6.87 -30.89 -9.95
N PHE A 51 6.05 -31.92 -9.73
CA PHE A 51 6.28 -33.22 -10.36
C PHE A 51 6.12 -33.12 -11.89
N ALA A 52 7.12 -33.58 -12.63
CA ALA A 52 6.97 -33.88 -14.05
C ALA A 52 6.42 -35.30 -14.23
N ASP A 53 7.01 -36.24 -13.50
CA ASP A 53 6.54 -37.61 -13.37
C ASP A 53 7.04 -38.20 -12.02
N LYS A 54 7.15 -39.53 -11.93
CA LYS A 54 7.58 -40.21 -10.68
C LYS A 54 9.04 -40.01 -10.34
N ASN A 55 9.89 -39.71 -11.32
CA ASN A 55 11.33 -39.62 -11.17
C ASN A 55 11.85 -38.21 -11.52
N ASN A 56 11.09 -37.46 -12.32
CA ASN A 56 11.49 -36.16 -12.84
C ASN A 56 10.64 -35.03 -12.26
N TYR A 57 11.23 -33.84 -12.19
CA TYR A 57 10.62 -32.63 -11.66
C TYR A 57 10.71 -31.50 -12.68
N TRP A 58 9.70 -30.63 -12.69
CA TRP A 58 9.74 -29.34 -13.35
C TRP A 58 10.25 -28.30 -12.37
N PHE A 59 11.21 -27.48 -12.78
CA PHE A 59 11.70 -26.33 -12.03
C PHE A 59 11.57 -25.07 -12.88
N LEU A 60 11.10 -23.99 -12.27
CA LEU A 60 10.94 -22.68 -12.91
C LEU A 60 11.98 -21.73 -12.29
N PRO A 61 12.90 -21.17 -13.10
CA PRO A 61 13.69 -20.03 -12.68
C PRO A 61 12.87 -18.74 -12.58
N ASP A 62 13.30 -17.85 -11.69
CA ASP A 62 12.81 -16.47 -11.54
C ASP A 62 13.01 -15.61 -12.81
N ASN A 63 12.94 -14.27 -12.66
CA ASN A 63 13.33 -13.39 -13.76
C ASN A 63 14.79 -13.56 -14.24
N GLY A 64 15.62 -14.34 -13.55
CA GLY A 64 16.95 -14.78 -13.96
C GLY A 64 18.09 -14.01 -13.32
N PHE A 65 18.06 -12.67 -13.31
CA PHE A 65 19.17 -11.85 -12.83
C PHE A 65 18.78 -10.86 -11.72
N GLY A 66 17.64 -11.09 -11.06
CA GLY A 66 17.17 -10.39 -9.88
C GLY A 66 16.58 -9.00 -10.12
N ALA A 67 16.48 -8.52 -11.36
CA ALA A 67 15.82 -7.25 -11.65
C ALA A 67 15.28 -7.13 -13.08
N LYS A 68 14.16 -6.41 -13.23
CA LYS A 68 13.61 -6.05 -14.55
C LYS A 68 14.65 -5.44 -15.51
N SER A 69 15.55 -4.63 -14.98
CA SER A 69 16.50 -3.84 -15.78
C SER A 69 17.65 -4.66 -16.37
N ASN A 70 17.97 -5.83 -15.81
CA ASN A 70 19.08 -6.67 -16.28
C ASN A 70 18.61 -8.00 -16.91
N SER A 71 17.32 -8.35 -16.78
CA SER A 71 16.74 -9.62 -17.25
C SER A 71 16.11 -9.59 -18.66
N ALA A 72 16.35 -8.54 -19.44
CA ALA A 72 15.75 -8.39 -20.78
C ALA A 72 16.25 -9.40 -21.84
N ASP A 73 17.35 -10.11 -21.57
CA ASP A 73 17.88 -11.19 -22.43
C ASP A 73 17.85 -12.58 -21.77
N PHE A 74 17.14 -12.69 -20.63
CA PHE A 74 16.85 -13.95 -19.96
C PHE A 74 15.49 -14.48 -20.44
N LEU A 75 15.46 -15.64 -21.09
CA LEU A 75 14.25 -16.26 -21.59
C LEU A 75 13.56 -17.05 -20.48
N LEU A 76 12.30 -16.72 -20.18
CA LEU A 76 11.54 -17.43 -19.16
C LEU A 76 11.20 -18.86 -19.62
N ARG A 77 11.58 -19.84 -18.80
CA ARG A 77 11.48 -21.27 -19.11
C ARG A 77 11.09 -22.08 -17.88
N ILE A 78 10.59 -23.29 -18.10
CA ILE A 78 10.39 -24.30 -17.06
C ILE A 78 11.20 -25.53 -17.45
N TYR A 79 12.21 -25.90 -16.66
CA TYR A 79 13.17 -26.96 -16.96
C TYR A 79 12.74 -28.29 -16.34
N GLN A 80 12.82 -29.37 -17.11
CA GLN A 80 12.65 -30.73 -16.60
C GLN A 80 14.00 -31.24 -16.10
N LEU A 81 14.07 -31.61 -14.82
CA LEU A 81 15.28 -32.12 -14.18
C LEU A 81 15.06 -33.53 -13.63
N ASN A 82 16.13 -34.32 -13.64
CA ASN A 82 16.22 -35.63 -13.02
C ASN A 82 17.35 -35.64 -11.97
N PRO A 83 17.03 -35.39 -10.70
CA PRO A 83 17.99 -35.49 -9.60
C PRO A 83 18.24 -36.96 -9.25
N SER A 84 19.48 -37.44 -9.39
CA SER A 84 19.88 -38.78 -8.95
C SER A 84 20.27 -38.75 -7.47
N PHE A 85 19.31 -38.92 -6.56
CA PHE A 85 19.55 -38.67 -5.13
C PHE A 85 20.49 -39.70 -4.48
N ARG A 86 21.56 -39.22 -3.85
CA ARG A 86 22.29 -40.02 -2.85
C ARG A 86 21.39 -40.28 -1.65
N GLY A 87 21.44 -41.49 -1.08
CA GLY A 87 20.61 -41.86 0.05
C GLY A 87 19.48 -42.80 -0.36
N THR A 88 18.23 -42.32 -0.35
CA THR A 88 17.04 -43.15 -0.62
C THR A 88 17.05 -43.91 -1.94
N GLU A 89 17.69 -43.37 -2.98
CA GLU A 89 17.74 -43.99 -4.30
C GLU A 89 19.08 -44.67 -4.61
N GLY A 90 20.11 -44.45 -3.78
CA GLY A 90 21.48 -44.89 -4.07
C GLY A 90 22.08 -44.24 -5.32
N GLY A 91 21.57 -43.08 -5.73
CA GLY A 91 22.06 -42.29 -6.86
C GLY A 91 23.43 -41.67 -6.63
N ASP A 92 23.97 -41.01 -7.66
CA ASP A 92 25.32 -40.45 -7.64
C ASP A 92 25.39 -38.98 -7.18
N GLY A 93 24.24 -38.35 -6.94
CA GLY A 93 24.09 -36.97 -6.46
C GLY A 93 24.12 -35.92 -7.56
N ARG A 94 24.12 -36.31 -8.84
CA ARG A 94 24.06 -35.37 -9.97
C ARG A 94 22.62 -35.10 -10.38
N VAL A 95 22.40 -33.92 -10.95
CA VAL A 95 21.13 -33.53 -11.58
C VAL A 95 21.33 -33.50 -13.09
N GLU A 96 20.49 -34.22 -13.83
CA GLU A 96 20.44 -34.17 -15.28
C GLU A 96 19.34 -33.20 -15.73
N VAL A 97 19.67 -32.23 -16.59
CA VAL A 97 18.66 -31.42 -17.28
C VAL A 97 18.16 -32.23 -18.48
N LEU A 98 16.85 -32.35 -18.65
CA LEU A 98 16.26 -33.18 -19.70
C LEU A 98 15.61 -32.35 -20.81
N ASN A 99 14.86 -31.32 -20.42
CA ASN A 99 14.01 -30.55 -21.33
C ASN A 99 13.70 -29.16 -20.79
N PHE A 100 13.00 -28.35 -21.59
CA PHE A 100 12.36 -27.12 -21.12
C PHE A 100 11.06 -26.79 -21.87
N ILE A 101 10.19 -26.04 -21.18
CA ILE A 101 9.03 -25.35 -21.75
C ILE A 101 9.42 -23.87 -21.89
N GLN A 102 9.24 -23.27 -23.07
CA GLN A 102 9.55 -21.86 -23.34
C GLN A 102 8.29 -21.00 -23.21
N LEU A 103 8.31 -20.00 -22.33
CA LEU A 103 7.17 -19.10 -22.17
C LEU A 103 7.08 -18.11 -23.34
N SER A 104 5.87 -17.89 -23.86
CA SER A 104 5.62 -17.06 -25.04
C SER A 104 4.22 -16.46 -25.09
N ASP A 105 4.07 -15.32 -25.77
CA ASP A 105 2.78 -14.65 -26.02
C ASP A 105 2.49 -14.43 -27.52
N PRO A 106 2.49 -15.47 -28.37
CA PRO A 106 2.31 -15.31 -29.82
C PRO A 106 0.93 -14.75 -30.20
N ASN A 107 -0.05 -14.84 -29.30
CA ASN A 107 -1.41 -14.37 -29.50
C ASN A 107 -1.65 -12.92 -29.03
N LYS A 108 -0.63 -12.23 -28.50
CA LYS A 108 -0.73 -10.83 -28.02
C LYS A 108 -1.75 -10.65 -26.89
N GLN A 109 -1.74 -11.55 -25.92
CA GLN A 109 -2.58 -11.48 -24.74
C GLN A 109 -2.06 -10.47 -23.71
N VAL A 110 -0.75 -10.19 -23.68
CA VAL A 110 -0.19 -9.19 -22.76
C VAL A 110 -0.61 -7.78 -23.22
N PRO A 111 -1.30 -6.99 -22.37
CA PRO A 111 -1.90 -5.71 -22.76
C PRO A 111 -0.90 -4.53 -22.74
N PHE A 112 0.35 -4.80 -22.39
CA PHE A 112 1.44 -3.83 -22.34
C PHE A 112 2.62 -4.30 -23.21
N LYS A 113 3.57 -3.38 -23.43
CA LYS A 113 4.73 -3.65 -24.30
C LYS A 113 5.69 -4.64 -23.62
N ILE A 114 5.99 -5.74 -24.31
CA ILE A 114 7.03 -6.71 -23.92
C ILE A 114 8.35 -6.48 -24.67
N VAL A 115 9.44 -7.12 -24.23
CA VAL A 115 10.76 -7.01 -24.87
C VAL A 115 10.72 -7.49 -26.32
N ASN A 116 10.14 -8.66 -26.55
CA ASN A 116 10.10 -9.30 -27.87
C ASN A 116 8.83 -8.96 -28.68
N GLU A 117 8.23 -7.80 -28.43
CA GLU A 117 6.95 -7.33 -29.01
C GLU A 117 6.89 -7.45 -30.54
N GLY A 118 8.01 -7.15 -31.21
CA GLY A 118 8.14 -7.15 -32.67
C GLY A 118 8.46 -8.50 -33.31
N THR A 119 8.57 -9.57 -32.54
CA THR A 119 8.85 -10.92 -33.06
C THR A 119 7.56 -11.71 -33.29
N THR A 120 7.61 -12.78 -34.08
CA THR A 120 6.44 -13.66 -34.29
C THR A 120 6.10 -14.46 -33.03
N ASP A 121 7.12 -15.02 -32.39
CA ASP A 121 6.92 -15.96 -31.27
C ASP A 121 6.68 -15.23 -29.96
N ARG A 122 7.10 -13.95 -29.84
CA ARG A 122 6.89 -13.11 -28.65
C ARG A 122 7.32 -13.83 -27.37
N LEU A 123 8.54 -14.36 -27.38
CA LEU A 123 9.13 -15.05 -26.23
C LEU A 123 9.19 -14.11 -25.03
N LEU A 124 8.71 -14.57 -23.88
CA LEU A 124 8.69 -13.77 -22.65
C LEU A 124 10.07 -13.80 -21.99
N THR A 125 10.47 -12.66 -21.45
CA THR A 125 11.76 -12.49 -20.76
C THR A 125 11.56 -12.08 -19.30
N GLY A 126 12.60 -12.21 -18.48
CA GLY A 126 12.56 -11.74 -17.09
C GLY A 126 12.40 -10.22 -16.92
N ALA A 127 12.48 -9.44 -18.00
CA ALA A 127 12.07 -8.03 -17.95
C ALA A 127 10.56 -7.84 -18.15
N ASP A 128 9.86 -8.84 -18.69
CA ASP A 128 8.42 -8.79 -18.93
C ASP A 128 7.65 -9.18 -17.68
N PHE A 129 8.06 -10.28 -17.05
CA PHE A 129 7.47 -10.87 -15.84
C PHE A 129 8.57 -11.36 -14.90
N ASP A 130 8.26 -11.35 -13.62
CA ASP A 130 9.07 -11.91 -12.55
C ASP A 130 8.33 -13.11 -11.97
N VAL A 131 8.57 -14.28 -12.55
CA VAL A 131 7.78 -15.47 -12.27
C VAL A 131 8.37 -16.20 -11.08
N GLU A 132 7.63 -16.35 -9.99
CA GLU A 132 8.18 -16.94 -8.76
C GLU A 132 7.56 -18.29 -8.42
N SER A 133 6.39 -18.62 -8.98
CA SER A 133 5.73 -19.88 -8.62
C SER A 133 4.88 -20.46 -9.72
N PHE A 134 4.70 -21.79 -9.74
CA PHE A 134 3.78 -22.42 -10.68
C PHE A 134 3.14 -23.72 -10.17
N VAL A 135 2.00 -24.05 -10.76
CA VAL A 135 1.25 -25.29 -10.50
C VAL A 135 0.66 -25.86 -11.79
N LEU A 136 0.47 -27.18 -11.80
CA LEU A 136 -0.11 -27.91 -12.93
C LEU A 136 -1.62 -28.17 -12.73
N SER A 137 -2.42 -27.68 -13.67
CA SER A 137 -3.87 -27.90 -13.73
C SER A 137 -4.24 -29.36 -14.07
N SER A 138 -5.52 -29.71 -13.99
CA SER A 138 -6.02 -31.06 -14.32
C SER A 138 -5.99 -31.37 -15.83
N ASP A 139 -6.08 -30.36 -16.67
CA ASP A 139 -5.94 -30.44 -18.13
C ASP A 139 -4.48 -30.31 -18.61
N GLY A 140 -3.55 -30.18 -17.66
CA GLY A 140 -2.12 -30.03 -17.89
C GLY A 140 -1.69 -28.60 -18.28
N SER A 141 -2.59 -27.62 -18.32
CA SER A 141 -2.17 -26.22 -18.39
C SER A 141 -1.40 -25.82 -17.11
N ILE A 142 -0.68 -24.71 -17.19
CA ILE A 142 0.19 -24.24 -16.12
C ILE A 142 -0.28 -22.86 -15.67
N TRP A 143 -0.46 -22.71 -14.36
CA TRP A 143 -0.70 -21.43 -13.71
C TRP A 143 0.58 -20.96 -13.04
N ILE A 144 0.92 -19.68 -13.22
CA ILE A 144 2.17 -19.09 -12.75
C ILE A 144 1.85 -17.80 -11.97
N GLY A 145 2.46 -17.64 -10.80
CA GLY A 145 2.44 -16.39 -10.03
C GLY A 145 3.56 -15.45 -10.50
N ASP A 146 3.23 -14.18 -10.69
CA ASP A 146 4.17 -13.11 -11.07
C ASP A 146 4.33 -12.09 -9.94
N GLU A 147 5.51 -11.50 -9.86
CA GLU A 147 5.88 -10.55 -8.82
C GLU A 147 5.70 -9.08 -9.23
N PHE A 148 6.05 -8.73 -10.47
CA PHE A 148 6.06 -7.34 -10.92
C PHE A 148 4.66 -6.72 -10.94
N GLY A 149 3.65 -7.43 -11.41
CA GLY A 149 2.30 -6.90 -11.48
C GLY A 149 1.28 -7.75 -10.73
N PRO A 150 1.64 -8.29 -9.55
CA PRO A 150 1.05 -9.49 -8.96
C PRO A 150 -0.03 -10.14 -9.84
N TYR A 151 0.40 -10.92 -10.83
CA TYR A 151 -0.49 -11.54 -11.81
C TYR A 151 -0.59 -13.04 -11.59
N LEU A 152 -1.74 -13.60 -11.99
CA LEU A 152 -1.78 -14.99 -12.41
C LEU A 152 -1.65 -15.08 -13.94
N LEU A 153 -0.60 -15.74 -14.39
CA LEU A 153 -0.42 -16.12 -15.80
C LEU A 153 -0.98 -17.53 -16.02
N HIS A 154 -1.57 -17.76 -17.18
CA HIS A 154 -2.11 -19.06 -17.56
C HIS A 154 -1.59 -19.47 -18.94
N VAL A 155 -0.76 -20.50 -18.97
CA VAL A 155 -0.14 -20.99 -20.21
C VAL A 155 -0.56 -22.43 -20.49
N ASP A 156 -0.54 -22.82 -21.76
CA ASP A 156 -0.70 -24.24 -22.11
C ASP A 156 0.57 -25.05 -21.81
N GLN A 157 0.50 -26.36 -22.06
CA GLN A 157 1.61 -27.30 -21.90
C GLN A 157 2.86 -26.98 -22.73
N THR A 158 2.76 -26.07 -23.70
CA THR A 158 3.87 -25.61 -24.54
C THR A 158 4.47 -24.28 -24.08
N GLY A 159 3.91 -23.67 -23.02
CA GLY A 159 4.34 -22.38 -22.50
C GLY A 159 3.69 -21.18 -23.19
N LYS A 160 2.70 -21.40 -24.05
CA LYS A 160 1.98 -20.32 -24.73
C LYS A 160 0.92 -19.73 -23.81
N LEU A 161 0.96 -18.41 -23.63
CA LEU A 161 -0.02 -17.65 -22.87
C LEU A 161 -1.42 -17.76 -23.51
N LEU A 162 -2.38 -18.19 -22.70
CA LEU A 162 -3.75 -18.48 -23.13
C LEU A 162 -4.64 -17.24 -23.07
N GLU A 163 -4.42 -16.37 -22.11
CA GLU A 163 -5.22 -15.18 -21.82
C GLU A 163 -4.37 -14.06 -21.22
N ALA A 164 -4.95 -12.86 -21.10
CA ALA A 164 -4.26 -11.74 -20.48
C ALA A 164 -3.89 -12.07 -19.01
N PRO A 165 -2.75 -11.57 -18.50
CA PRO A 165 -2.40 -11.68 -17.08
C PRO A 165 -3.56 -11.21 -16.19
N ILE A 166 -3.94 -12.02 -15.21
CA ILE A 166 -5.08 -11.72 -14.33
C ILE A 166 -4.57 -10.93 -13.12
N SER A 167 -4.94 -9.65 -13.06
CA SER A 167 -4.60 -8.75 -11.95
C SER A 167 -5.14 -9.22 -10.61
N THR A 168 -4.34 -9.09 -9.56
CA THR A 168 -4.75 -9.41 -8.19
C THR A 168 -5.61 -8.29 -7.60
N PRO A 169 -6.86 -8.54 -7.21
CA PRO A 169 -7.71 -7.54 -6.57
C PRO A 169 -7.19 -7.18 -5.18
N ASN A 170 -7.29 -5.90 -4.82
CA ASN A 170 -6.96 -5.41 -3.50
C ASN A 170 -8.20 -5.50 -2.59
N PHE A 171 -8.23 -6.51 -1.73
CA PHE A 171 -9.24 -6.63 -0.69
C PHE A 171 -8.83 -5.84 0.54
N TYR A 172 -9.56 -4.78 0.86
CA TYR A 172 -9.33 -3.94 2.04
C TYR A 172 -10.62 -3.77 2.83
N LYS A 173 -10.47 -3.40 4.11
CA LYS A 173 -11.58 -3.03 4.99
C LYS A 173 -11.26 -1.70 5.65
N LEU A 174 -12.18 -0.76 5.54
CA LEU A 174 -12.07 0.54 6.19
C LEU A 174 -12.89 0.56 7.49
N ASN A 175 -12.39 1.30 8.46
CA ASN A 175 -13.08 1.57 9.73
C ASN A 175 -13.90 2.87 9.67
N THR A 176 -14.16 3.40 8.47
CA THR A 176 -15.05 4.55 8.25
C THR A 176 -16.49 4.19 8.58
N LEU A 177 -17.30 5.18 8.90
CA LEU A 177 -18.69 5.02 9.34
C LEU A 177 -19.53 4.21 8.34
N ASN A 178 -19.29 4.41 7.05
CA ASN A 178 -20.03 3.79 5.96
C ASN A 178 -19.20 2.77 5.15
N GLY A 179 -17.97 2.48 5.56
CA GLY A 179 -17.03 1.61 4.86
C GLY A 179 -16.51 2.14 3.52
N GLN A 180 -16.80 3.40 3.17
CA GLN A 180 -16.29 4.05 1.96
C GLN A 180 -14.91 4.66 2.18
N PRO A 181 -14.11 4.84 1.11
CA PRO A 181 -12.87 5.61 1.15
C PRO A 181 -13.10 7.03 1.73
N PRO A 182 -12.17 7.54 2.54
CA PRO A 182 -12.30 8.89 3.07
C PRO A 182 -12.23 9.93 1.96
N ILE A 183 -12.99 11.01 2.13
CA ILE A 183 -12.95 12.15 1.20
C ILE A 183 -11.71 13.03 1.42
N VAL A 184 -11.10 13.48 0.34
CA VAL A 184 -9.99 14.44 0.37
C VAL A 184 -10.55 15.85 0.28
N ILE A 185 -10.36 16.65 1.33
CA ILE A 185 -10.88 18.01 1.41
C ILE A 185 -9.70 18.99 1.28
N GLY A 186 -9.68 19.75 0.18
CA GLY A 186 -8.68 20.80 -0.04
C GLY A 186 -8.93 21.98 0.89
N HIS A 187 -8.21 22.01 2.00
CA HIS A 187 -8.32 23.05 3.03
C HIS A 187 -7.82 24.38 2.48
N ARG A 188 -8.77 25.28 2.21
CA ARG A 188 -8.55 26.55 1.49
C ARG A 188 -7.99 26.36 0.08
N GLY A 189 -8.27 25.19 -0.52
CA GLY A 189 -7.68 24.68 -1.76
C GLY A 189 -6.37 23.92 -1.52
N ALA A 190 -5.42 24.00 -2.46
CA ALA A 190 -4.06 23.48 -2.30
C ALA A 190 -3.19 24.56 -1.65
N SER A 191 -3.56 24.96 -0.43
CA SER A 191 -2.99 26.13 0.26
C SER A 191 -1.51 25.97 0.64
N GLY A 192 -0.99 24.74 0.64
CA GLY A 192 0.44 24.45 0.75
C GLY A 192 1.24 24.83 -0.49
N GLU A 193 0.57 24.96 -1.65
CA GLU A 193 1.19 25.20 -2.96
C GLU A 193 0.80 26.57 -3.56
N ARG A 194 -0.32 27.18 -3.13
CA ARG A 194 -0.84 28.46 -3.63
C ARG A 194 -1.42 29.30 -2.49
N PRO A 195 -1.48 30.65 -2.62
CA PRO A 195 -2.16 31.48 -1.64
C PRO A 195 -3.58 30.98 -1.37
N GLU A 196 -3.90 30.80 -0.09
CA GLU A 196 -5.18 30.27 0.39
C GLU A 196 -6.39 31.06 -0.15
N HIS A 197 -7.51 30.36 -0.34
CA HIS A 197 -8.78 30.91 -0.86
C HIS A 197 -8.65 31.74 -2.13
N THR A 198 -7.96 31.19 -3.13
CA THR A 198 -7.95 31.70 -4.51
C THR A 198 -8.58 30.66 -5.43
N LEU A 199 -9.16 31.08 -6.56
CA LEU A 199 -9.68 30.11 -7.54
C LEU A 199 -8.57 29.19 -8.05
N GLU A 200 -7.33 29.67 -8.11
CA GLU A 200 -6.15 28.93 -8.52
C GLU A 200 -5.75 27.87 -7.49
N SER A 201 -5.85 28.18 -6.19
CA SER A 201 -5.67 27.19 -5.13
C SER A 201 -6.73 26.08 -5.21
N TYR A 202 -8.00 26.42 -5.45
CA TYR A 202 -9.07 25.43 -5.61
C TYR A 202 -8.92 24.58 -6.87
N LYS A 203 -8.57 25.20 -8.01
CA LYS A 203 -8.29 24.46 -9.26
C LYS A 203 -7.16 23.46 -9.06
N LEU A 204 -6.08 23.86 -8.40
CA LEU A 204 -4.96 22.97 -8.13
C LEU A 204 -5.38 21.84 -7.17
N ALA A 205 -6.16 22.11 -6.13
CA ALA A 205 -6.69 21.06 -5.25
C ALA A 205 -7.47 20.00 -6.03
N ILE A 206 -8.34 20.42 -6.95
CA ILE A 206 -9.14 19.54 -7.80
C ILE A 206 -8.26 18.71 -8.74
N GLU A 207 -7.22 19.33 -9.34
CA GLU A 207 -6.21 18.64 -10.17
C GLU A 207 -5.45 17.59 -9.35
N ARG A 208 -5.21 17.87 -8.07
CA ARG A 208 -4.53 17.01 -7.10
C ARG A 208 -5.45 16.00 -6.40
N GLY A 209 -6.65 15.76 -6.94
CA GLY A 209 -7.54 14.69 -6.47
C GLY A 209 -8.49 15.06 -5.33
N ALA A 210 -8.60 16.33 -4.93
CA ALA A 210 -9.60 16.73 -3.94
C ALA A 210 -11.02 16.41 -4.41
N ASP A 211 -11.83 15.83 -3.52
CA ASP A 211 -13.26 15.58 -3.71
C ASP A 211 -14.07 16.84 -3.39
N PHE A 212 -13.60 17.61 -2.40
CA PHE A 212 -14.20 18.85 -1.93
C PHE A 212 -13.15 19.97 -1.88
N VAL A 213 -13.59 21.19 -2.17
CA VAL A 213 -12.82 22.41 -1.86
C VAL A 213 -13.51 23.17 -0.73
N GLU A 214 -12.73 23.65 0.23
CA GLU A 214 -13.25 24.35 1.40
C GLU A 214 -13.05 25.87 1.28
N PRO A 215 -14.13 26.64 1.20
CA PRO A 215 -14.09 28.09 1.39
C PRO A 215 -14.50 28.53 2.80
N ASP A 216 -13.67 29.32 3.45
CA ASP A 216 -14.04 30.05 4.67
C ASP A 216 -14.80 31.32 4.28
N LEU A 217 -16.00 31.53 4.79
CA LEU A 217 -16.86 32.63 4.37
C LEU A 217 -16.92 33.76 5.40
N VAL A 218 -16.63 34.97 4.93
CA VAL A 218 -16.86 36.24 5.64
C VAL A 218 -17.67 37.19 4.76
N SER A 219 -18.35 38.17 5.36
CA SER A 219 -19.14 39.15 4.61
C SER A 219 -18.35 40.42 4.30
N THR A 220 -18.54 40.94 3.09
CA THR A 220 -18.19 42.33 2.76
C THR A 220 -19.20 43.31 3.37
N LYS A 221 -18.86 44.60 3.36
CA LYS A 221 -19.72 45.70 3.83
C LYS A 221 -21.10 45.76 3.17
N ASP A 222 -21.17 45.36 1.91
CA ASP A 222 -22.38 45.31 1.08
C ASP A 222 -23.06 43.93 1.08
N GLY A 223 -22.69 43.04 2.02
CA GLY A 223 -23.40 41.79 2.29
C GLY A 223 -23.06 40.64 1.34
N VAL A 224 -21.92 40.68 0.64
CA VAL A 224 -21.50 39.61 -0.27
C VAL A 224 -20.52 38.67 0.44
N LEU A 225 -20.76 37.37 0.31
CA LEU A 225 -19.86 36.35 0.85
C LEU A 225 -18.62 36.17 -0.03
N ILE A 226 -17.45 36.34 0.58
CA ILE A 226 -16.14 36.10 -0.03
C ILE A 226 -15.39 35.00 0.72
N ALA A 227 -14.46 34.33 0.04
CA ALA A 227 -13.66 33.30 0.68
C ALA A 227 -12.40 33.88 1.33
N ARG A 228 -12.35 33.89 2.67
CA ARG A 228 -11.23 34.31 3.52
C ARG A 228 -11.34 33.66 4.90
N HIS A 229 -10.22 33.18 5.43
CA HIS A 229 -10.18 32.55 6.75
C HIS A 229 -10.48 33.54 7.89
N GLU A 230 -10.12 34.81 7.76
CA GLU A 230 -10.33 35.82 8.80
C GLU A 230 -11.04 37.05 8.21
N VAL A 231 -11.83 37.72 9.05
CA VAL A 231 -12.38 39.05 8.71
C VAL A 231 -11.24 40.06 8.53
N ASN A 232 -10.17 39.93 9.32
CA ASN A 232 -8.97 40.75 9.18
C ASN A 232 -8.12 40.29 7.99
N ILE A 233 -8.10 41.09 6.93
CA ILE A 233 -7.47 40.75 5.64
C ILE A 233 -6.03 41.26 5.50
N THR A 234 -5.44 41.78 6.58
CA THR A 234 -4.13 42.45 6.59
C THR A 234 -3.00 41.57 6.05
N ASP A 235 -2.91 40.33 6.52
CA ASP A 235 -1.76 39.46 6.22
C ASP A 235 -1.94 38.61 4.96
N THR A 236 -3.19 38.50 4.48
CA THR A 236 -3.58 37.63 3.37
C THR A 236 -3.95 38.42 2.10
N THR A 237 -3.84 39.76 2.11
CA THR A 237 -3.95 40.63 0.91
C THR A 237 -2.82 41.66 0.83
N ASP A 238 -2.73 42.34 -0.30
CA ASP A 238 -1.92 43.55 -0.49
C ASP A 238 -2.51 44.83 0.15
N VAL A 239 -3.62 44.78 0.91
CA VAL A 239 -4.33 45.98 1.43
C VAL A 239 -3.41 46.96 2.17
N ALA A 240 -2.44 46.46 2.93
CA ALA A 240 -1.51 47.29 3.69
C ALA A 240 -0.59 48.17 2.80
N SER A 241 -0.42 47.82 1.52
CA SER A 241 0.36 48.60 0.56
C SER A 241 -0.49 49.53 -0.31
N ARG A 242 -1.82 49.59 -0.10
CA ARG A 242 -2.78 50.39 -0.88
C ARG A 242 -3.04 51.75 -0.23
N PRO A 243 -2.49 52.87 -0.75
CA PRO A 243 -2.62 54.18 -0.11
C PRO A 243 -4.08 54.63 0.07
N GLU A 244 -4.95 54.30 -0.88
CA GLU A 244 -6.38 54.60 -0.88
C GLU A 244 -7.14 54.00 0.32
N PHE A 245 -6.60 52.92 0.92
CA PHE A 245 -7.22 52.22 2.04
C PHE A 245 -6.56 52.50 3.39
N THR A 246 -5.56 53.39 3.46
CA THR A 246 -4.88 53.73 4.73
C THR A 246 -5.85 54.18 5.83
N ASN A 247 -6.89 54.94 5.47
CA ASN A 247 -7.91 55.43 6.41
C ASN A 247 -8.89 54.36 6.91
N ARG A 248 -8.78 53.12 6.42
CA ARG A 248 -9.57 51.96 6.87
C ARG A 248 -8.84 51.11 7.92
N TYR A 249 -7.58 51.42 8.22
CA TYR A 249 -6.85 50.74 9.28
C TYR A 249 -7.46 51.09 10.64
N THR A 250 -8.03 50.10 11.31
CA THR A 250 -8.82 50.29 12.53
C THR A 250 -8.56 49.19 13.55
N THR A 251 -9.25 49.26 14.69
CA THR A 251 -9.23 48.24 15.74
C THR A 251 -10.66 47.72 15.94
N LYS A 252 -10.82 46.40 15.95
CA LYS A 252 -12.10 45.72 16.22
C LYS A 252 -11.91 44.65 17.29
N VAL A 253 -13.01 44.23 17.91
CA VAL A 253 -13.04 43.08 18.81
C VAL A 253 -13.78 41.97 18.10
N ILE A 254 -13.06 40.92 17.71
CA ILE A 254 -13.60 39.73 17.06
C ILE A 254 -13.46 38.60 18.07
N ASP A 255 -14.58 37.97 18.40
CA ASP A 255 -14.64 36.87 19.35
C ASP A 255 -13.94 37.14 20.71
N GLY A 256 -14.08 38.38 21.20
CA GLY A 256 -13.46 38.84 22.44
C GLY A 256 -11.98 39.21 22.32
N VAL A 257 -11.36 38.99 21.16
CA VAL A 257 -9.96 39.33 20.86
C VAL A 257 -9.87 40.71 20.21
N THR A 258 -9.03 41.58 20.75
CA THR A 258 -8.77 42.90 20.14
C THR A 258 -7.76 42.77 19.01
N GLU A 259 -8.20 43.07 17.80
CA GLU A 259 -7.39 43.04 16.59
C GLU A 259 -7.23 44.43 15.98
N ARG A 260 -6.10 44.64 15.30
CA ARG A 260 -5.83 45.87 14.57
C ARG A 260 -5.43 45.54 13.14
N GLY A 261 -6.11 46.14 12.17
CA GLY A 261 -5.97 45.73 10.78
C GLY A 261 -6.95 46.42 9.84
N TRP A 262 -7.09 45.81 8.67
CA TRP A 262 -8.13 46.08 7.70
C TRP A 262 -9.10 44.91 7.70
N PHE A 263 -10.40 45.18 7.81
CA PHE A 263 -11.42 44.15 8.00
C PHE A 263 -12.35 44.10 6.80
N ALA A 264 -12.63 42.92 6.26
CA ALA A 264 -13.40 42.71 5.04
C ALA A 264 -14.78 43.38 5.07
N ASP A 265 -15.41 43.42 6.25
CA ASP A 265 -16.71 44.05 6.51
C ASP A 265 -16.67 45.59 6.45
N ASP A 266 -15.49 46.22 6.31
CA ASP A 266 -15.34 47.66 6.05
C ASP A 266 -15.23 48.02 4.55
N PHE A 267 -15.15 47.01 3.67
CA PHE A 267 -14.96 47.15 2.22
C PHE A 267 -16.16 46.64 1.44
N THR A 268 -16.52 47.31 0.36
CA THR A 268 -17.48 46.75 -0.62
C THR A 268 -16.84 45.63 -1.42
N LEU A 269 -17.65 44.78 -2.06
CA LEU A 269 -17.12 43.77 -2.99
C LEU A 269 -16.27 44.41 -4.09
N GLU A 270 -16.71 45.55 -4.64
CA GLU A 270 -15.95 46.27 -5.67
C GLU A 270 -14.55 46.64 -5.18
N GLU A 271 -14.43 47.15 -3.95
CA GLU A 271 -13.13 47.45 -3.34
C GLU A 271 -12.30 46.18 -3.11
N ILE A 272 -12.90 45.11 -2.57
CA ILE A 272 -12.22 43.81 -2.35
C ILE A 272 -11.66 43.26 -3.66
N LYS A 273 -12.40 43.36 -4.77
CA LYS A 273 -11.93 42.87 -6.09
C LYS A 273 -10.72 43.63 -6.65
N THR A 274 -10.40 44.81 -6.10
CA THR A 274 -9.16 45.52 -6.45
C THR A 274 -7.91 44.99 -5.73
N LEU A 275 -8.10 44.27 -4.63
CA LEU A 275 -7.02 43.70 -3.83
C LEU A 275 -6.49 42.41 -4.45
N ARG A 276 -5.28 42.01 -4.04
CA ARG A 276 -4.64 40.77 -4.48
C ARG A 276 -4.24 39.91 -3.30
N ALA A 277 -4.46 38.61 -3.42
CA ALA A 277 -4.13 37.62 -2.42
C ALA A 277 -2.60 37.52 -2.21
N LYS A 278 -2.22 37.19 -0.98
CA LYS A 278 -0.83 36.94 -0.59
C LYS A 278 -0.75 35.70 0.32
N GLU A 279 0.35 34.98 0.18
CA GLU A 279 0.79 33.96 1.13
C GLU A 279 1.26 34.64 2.43
N ARG A 280 0.67 34.23 3.55
CA ARG A 280 0.94 34.78 4.89
C ARG A 280 2.11 34.07 5.57
N LEU A 281 2.36 32.80 5.21
CA LEU A 281 3.38 31.96 5.82
C LEU A 281 4.70 32.15 5.07
N SER A 282 5.67 32.80 5.73
CA SER A 282 6.95 33.18 5.12
C SER A 282 7.79 32.02 4.59
N PHE A 283 7.56 30.79 5.09
CA PHE A 283 8.25 29.58 4.65
C PHE A 283 7.61 28.92 3.41
N ARG A 284 6.42 29.35 2.99
CA ARG A 284 5.76 28.92 1.73
C ARG A 284 6.18 29.79 0.56
N ASP A 285 5.91 29.31 -0.65
CA ASP A 285 6.29 30.01 -1.88
C ASP A 285 5.59 31.38 -2.01
N GLN A 286 6.38 32.45 -1.92
CA GLN A 286 5.93 33.82 -2.02
C GLN A 286 5.75 34.29 -3.48
N SER A 287 6.11 33.48 -4.48
CA SER A 287 6.14 33.88 -5.90
C SER A 287 4.76 34.23 -6.46
N TYR A 288 3.69 33.71 -5.86
CA TYR A 288 2.30 33.94 -6.25
C TYR A 288 1.66 35.19 -5.64
N ASN A 289 2.37 35.91 -4.77
CA ASN A 289 1.86 37.13 -4.14
C ASN A 289 1.47 38.19 -5.19
N GLY A 290 0.29 38.77 -5.04
CA GLY A 290 -0.17 39.85 -5.91
C GLY A 290 -0.79 39.39 -7.24
N GLN A 291 -0.87 38.08 -7.50
CA GLN A 291 -1.34 37.57 -8.79
C GLN A 291 -2.85 37.34 -8.85
N PHE A 292 -3.45 36.89 -7.74
CA PHE A 292 -4.82 36.35 -7.74
C PHE A 292 -5.80 37.26 -7.01
N GLU A 293 -7.05 37.24 -7.44
CA GLU A 293 -8.16 37.98 -6.81
C GLU A 293 -8.77 37.17 -5.66
N ILE A 294 -9.50 37.87 -4.79
CA ILE A 294 -10.31 37.23 -3.75
C ILE A 294 -11.62 36.75 -4.37
N PRO A 295 -11.96 35.45 -4.29
CA PRO A 295 -13.18 34.92 -4.86
C PRO A 295 -14.39 35.16 -3.95
N THR A 296 -15.53 35.37 -4.58
CA THR A 296 -16.86 35.27 -3.98
C THR A 296 -17.28 33.82 -3.87
N PHE A 297 -18.25 33.54 -3.00
CA PHE A 297 -18.84 32.21 -2.92
C PHE A 297 -19.51 31.76 -4.24
N GLN A 298 -20.13 32.70 -4.97
CA GLN A 298 -20.70 32.43 -6.29
C GLN A 298 -19.64 31.93 -7.29
N GLU A 299 -18.48 32.56 -7.37
CA GLU A 299 -17.41 32.17 -8.30
C GLU A 299 -16.84 30.77 -7.99
N ILE A 300 -16.90 30.35 -6.73
CA ILE A 300 -16.47 29.00 -6.31
C ILE A 300 -17.49 27.95 -6.77
N ILE A 301 -18.79 28.24 -6.64
CA ILE A 301 -19.86 27.38 -7.20
C ILE A 301 -19.73 27.28 -8.72
N ASP A 302 -19.46 28.41 -9.39
CA ASP A 302 -19.26 28.43 -10.84
C ASP A 302 -18.06 27.58 -11.26
N LEU A 303 -16.96 27.63 -10.50
CA LEU A 303 -15.77 26.80 -10.72
C LEU A 303 -16.10 25.30 -10.66
N VAL A 304 -16.75 24.82 -9.60
CA VAL A 304 -17.01 23.36 -9.46
C VAL A 304 -18.02 22.86 -10.50
N LYS A 305 -18.99 23.69 -10.90
CA LYS A 305 -19.91 23.39 -12.02
C LYS A 305 -19.20 23.36 -13.37
N GLN A 306 -18.23 24.26 -13.57
CA GLN A 306 -17.41 24.28 -14.77
C GLN A 306 -16.59 22.98 -14.87
N VAL A 307 -15.95 22.55 -13.78
CA VAL A 307 -15.19 21.29 -13.73
C VAL A 307 -16.08 20.10 -14.07
N GLU A 308 -17.29 20.02 -13.51
CA GLU A 308 -18.24 18.96 -13.83
C GLU A 308 -18.61 18.97 -15.32
N THR A 309 -18.88 20.14 -15.89
CA THR A 309 -19.20 20.26 -17.32
C THR A 309 -18.03 19.82 -18.21
N GLN A 310 -16.79 20.08 -17.80
CA GLN A 310 -15.60 19.79 -18.59
C GLN A 310 -15.10 18.35 -18.46
N THR A 311 -15.27 17.74 -17.28
CA THR A 311 -14.61 16.47 -16.93
C THR A 311 -15.58 15.36 -16.51
N GLY A 312 -16.83 15.70 -16.21
CA GLY A 312 -17.79 14.80 -15.57
C GLY A 312 -17.56 14.57 -14.08
N ARG A 313 -16.44 15.05 -13.49
CA ARG A 313 -16.17 14.94 -12.06
C ARG A 313 -17.06 15.89 -11.27
N LYS A 314 -17.78 15.35 -10.29
CA LYS A 314 -18.63 16.12 -9.37
C LYS A 314 -17.85 16.53 -8.14
N ILE A 315 -17.20 17.69 -8.21
CA ILE A 315 -16.50 18.29 -7.06
C ILE A 315 -17.51 18.92 -6.11
N GLY A 316 -17.37 18.66 -4.81
CA GLY A 316 -18.17 19.28 -3.77
C GLY A 316 -17.55 20.58 -3.22
N ILE A 317 -18.33 21.31 -2.44
CA ILE A 317 -17.87 22.48 -1.66
C ILE A 317 -18.14 22.26 -0.18
N TYR A 318 -17.24 22.77 0.65
CA TYR A 318 -17.29 22.60 2.10
C TYR A 318 -17.19 23.96 2.82
N PRO A 319 -18.17 24.87 2.65
CA PRO A 319 -18.12 26.19 3.28
C PRO A 319 -18.07 26.17 4.80
N GLU A 320 -17.17 26.96 5.39
CA GLU A 320 -17.20 27.35 6.81
C GLU A 320 -17.86 28.73 6.96
N THR A 321 -18.75 28.90 7.93
CA THR A 321 -19.20 30.24 8.36
C THR A 321 -18.25 30.79 9.45
N LYS A 322 -17.45 31.82 9.14
CA LYS A 322 -16.46 32.38 10.07
C LYS A 322 -17.08 33.42 11.02
N HIS A 323 -16.88 33.25 12.32
CA HIS A 323 -17.36 34.18 13.36
C HIS A 323 -18.85 34.61 13.19
N PRO A 324 -19.82 33.67 13.10
CA PRO A 324 -21.23 34.03 12.93
C PRO A 324 -21.74 35.04 13.97
N THR A 325 -21.43 34.84 15.25
CA THR A 325 -21.82 35.75 16.33
C THR A 325 -21.29 37.18 16.13
N TYR A 326 -20.05 37.33 15.64
CA TYR A 326 -19.51 38.65 15.31
C TYR A 326 -20.25 39.28 14.12
N HIS A 327 -20.45 38.54 13.04
CA HIS A 327 -21.11 39.01 11.83
C HIS A 327 -22.55 39.46 12.10
N ASP A 328 -23.29 38.73 12.92
CA ASP A 328 -24.63 39.14 13.38
C ASP A 328 -24.59 40.45 14.17
N SER A 329 -23.60 40.63 15.05
CA SER A 329 -23.47 41.84 15.87
C SER A 329 -23.26 43.12 15.05
N VAL A 330 -22.72 43.00 13.83
CA VAL A 330 -22.50 44.10 12.89
C VAL A 330 -23.56 44.16 11.78
N GLY A 331 -24.57 43.29 11.81
CA GLY A 331 -25.69 43.25 10.86
C GLY A 331 -25.33 42.66 9.50
N LEU A 332 -24.36 41.73 9.45
CA LEU A 332 -23.85 41.09 8.25
C LEU A 332 -23.86 39.56 8.37
N SER A 333 -24.99 38.99 8.81
CA SER A 333 -25.19 37.54 8.98
C SER A 333 -24.76 36.72 7.76
N LEU A 334 -24.24 35.51 7.98
CA LEU A 334 -23.65 34.67 6.93
C LEU A 334 -24.62 33.59 6.42
N GLU A 335 -25.55 33.17 7.27
CA GLU A 335 -26.41 32.01 7.13
C GLU A 335 -27.41 32.18 6.00
N GLU A 336 -28.16 33.29 5.98
CA GLU A 336 -29.11 33.56 4.91
C GLU A 336 -28.42 33.74 3.55
N PRO A 337 -27.39 34.61 3.40
CA PRO A 337 -26.72 34.76 2.11
C PRO A 337 -26.10 33.45 1.59
N LEU A 338 -25.58 32.59 2.48
CA LEU A 338 -25.05 31.28 2.13
C LEU A 338 -26.16 30.37 1.56
N VAL A 339 -27.24 30.20 2.30
CA VAL A 339 -28.37 29.34 1.90
C VAL A 339 -29.05 29.87 0.64
N GLU A 340 -29.26 31.18 0.54
CA GLU A 340 -29.83 31.82 -0.65
C GLU A 340 -28.94 31.61 -1.88
N THR A 341 -27.62 31.76 -1.74
CA THR A 341 -26.68 31.54 -2.85
C THR A 341 -26.69 30.08 -3.32
N LEU A 342 -26.69 29.11 -2.41
CA LEU A 342 -26.81 27.68 -2.75
C LEU A 342 -28.12 27.38 -3.50
N LYS A 343 -29.26 27.85 -2.96
CA LYS A 343 -30.59 27.62 -3.56
C LYS A 343 -30.74 28.30 -4.92
N LYS A 344 -30.29 29.55 -5.06
CA LYS A 344 -30.31 30.29 -6.34
C LYS A 344 -29.51 29.59 -7.43
N ASN A 345 -28.49 28.82 -7.03
CA ASN A 345 -27.64 28.08 -7.94
C ASN A 345 -28.09 26.62 -8.16
N ASP A 346 -29.20 26.17 -7.58
CA ASP A 346 -29.59 24.75 -7.60
C ASP A 346 -28.45 23.81 -7.14
N PHE A 347 -27.58 24.28 -6.22
CA PHE A 347 -26.42 23.55 -5.72
C PHE A 347 -26.65 23.13 -4.28
N THR A 348 -27.60 22.22 -4.07
CA THR A 348 -28.06 21.76 -2.74
C THR A 348 -28.06 20.24 -2.64
N ASP A 349 -27.29 19.56 -3.49
CA ASP A 349 -27.10 18.12 -3.42
C ASP A 349 -26.32 17.76 -2.12
N PRO A 350 -26.91 17.00 -1.19
CA PRO A 350 -26.29 16.68 0.10
C PRO A 350 -25.01 15.83 -0.06
N SER A 351 -24.76 15.22 -1.22
CA SER A 351 -23.49 14.55 -1.49
C SER A 351 -22.38 15.49 -2.00
N ARG A 352 -22.68 16.78 -2.18
CA ARG A 352 -21.77 17.78 -2.77
C ARG A 352 -21.63 19.06 -1.96
N VAL A 353 -22.34 19.18 -0.85
CA VAL A 353 -22.28 20.34 0.04
C VAL A 353 -22.21 19.83 1.47
N PHE A 354 -21.16 20.25 2.18
CA PHE A 354 -21.14 20.25 3.64
C PHE A 354 -21.11 21.72 4.10
N ILE A 355 -21.70 22.02 5.25
CA ILE A 355 -21.51 23.34 5.89
C ILE A 355 -20.91 23.10 7.27
N GLN A 356 -19.86 23.84 7.62
CA GLN A 356 -19.21 23.73 8.93
C GLN A 356 -19.17 25.05 9.69
N SER A 357 -19.08 24.92 11.01
CA SER A 357 -18.91 26.06 11.91
C SER A 357 -18.35 25.59 13.25
N PHE A 358 -17.61 26.49 13.90
CA PHE A 358 -17.22 26.35 15.30
C PHE A 358 -18.38 26.65 16.26
N GLU A 359 -19.32 27.51 15.86
CA GLU A 359 -20.41 27.95 16.73
C GLU A 359 -21.63 27.02 16.67
N VAL A 360 -22.09 26.55 17.83
CA VAL A 360 -23.16 25.56 17.98
C VAL A 360 -24.52 26.15 17.59
N GLY A 361 -24.79 27.40 17.99
CA GLY A 361 -26.03 28.12 17.70
C GLY A 361 -26.25 28.29 16.20
N ASN A 362 -25.19 28.65 15.47
CA ASN A 362 -25.19 28.81 14.02
C ASN A 362 -25.58 27.50 13.30
N LEU A 363 -25.00 26.35 13.68
CA LEU A 363 -25.36 25.07 13.07
C LEU A 363 -26.80 24.65 13.38
N LYS A 364 -27.27 24.88 14.62
CA LYS A 364 -28.66 24.63 14.99
C LYS A 364 -29.65 25.47 14.17
N GLU A 365 -29.27 26.70 13.83
CA GLU A 365 -30.04 27.57 12.94
C GLU A 365 -30.02 27.07 11.48
N LEU A 366 -28.84 26.76 10.94
CA LEU A 366 -28.68 26.24 9.57
C LEU A 366 -29.45 24.94 9.35
N ASN A 367 -29.49 24.05 10.35
CA ASN A 367 -30.25 22.79 10.33
C ASN A 367 -31.76 23.01 10.09
N GLN A 368 -32.28 24.21 10.37
CA GLN A 368 -33.68 24.55 10.10
C GLN A 368 -33.89 25.21 8.72
N LYS A 369 -32.82 25.60 8.01
CA LYS A 369 -32.88 26.40 6.76
C LYS A 369 -32.54 25.60 5.50
N ILE A 370 -31.73 24.56 5.60
CA ILE A 370 -31.23 23.78 4.46
C ILE A 370 -30.99 22.31 4.83
N ASP A 371 -31.27 21.41 3.89
CA ASP A 371 -31.10 19.96 4.03
C ASP A 371 -29.80 19.52 3.33
N VAL A 372 -28.67 19.85 3.96
CA VAL A 372 -27.32 19.41 3.57
C VAL A 372 -26.55 19.02 4.83
N PRO A 373 -25.58 18.10 4.74
CA PRO A 373 -24.77 17.71 5.88
C PRO A 373 -24.11 18.89 6.61
N LEU A 374 -24.31 18.95 7.93
CA LEU A 374 -23.71 19.97 8.80
C LEU A 374 -22.59 19.37 9.65
N VAL A 375 -21.51 20.12 9.87
CA VAL A 375 -20.34 19.63 10.61
C VAL A 375 -19.92 20.57 11.73
N GLN A 376 -19.94 20.06 12.95
CA GLN A 376 -19.45 20.77 14.14
C GLN A 376 -17.92 20.74 14.17
N LEU A 377 -17.28 21.89 14.01
CA LEU A 377 -15.85 22.02 14.22
C LEU A 377 -15.52 22.00 15.72
N LEU A 378 -14.41 21.36 16.09
CA LEU A 378 -13.97 21.22 17.48
C LEU A 378 -12.50 21.63 17.61
N ASP A 379 -12.20 22.57 18.51
CA ASP A 379 -10.87 23.14 18.69
C ASP A 379 -10.33 23.04 20.13
N ALA A 380 -9.03 23.20 20.27
CA ALA A 380 -8.36 23.39 21.56
C ALA A 380 -7.36 24.54 21.44
N GLU A 381 -7.01 25.17 22.56
CA GLU A 381 -6.06 26.29 22.56
C GLU A 381 -4.64 25.82 22.25
N ASP A 382 -4.20 24.73 22.90
CA ASP A 382 -2.87 24.13 22.72
C ASP A 382 -2.84 22.72 23.38
N ILE A 383 -1.65 22.12 23.42
CA ILE A 383 -1.36 20.85 24.08
C ILE A 383 -0.26 21.08 25.13
N LYS A 384 -0.49 20.59 26.35
CA LYS A 384 0.53 20.59 27.40
C LYS A 384 1.67 19.63 27.06
N LEU A 385 2.80 19.80 27.75
CA LEU A 385 3.99 18.95 27.59
C LEU A 385 3.68 17.44 27.70
N ASP A 386 2.71 17.06 28.55
CA ASP A 386 2.30 15.66 28.76
C ASP A 386 1.32 15.11 27.72
N GLY A 387 0.88 15.93 26.76
CA GLY A 387 -0.09 15.58 25.73
C GLY A 387 -1.55 15.89 26.08
N THR A 388 -1.82 16.46 27.25
CA THR A 388 -3.18 16.87 27.63
C THR A 388 -3.58 18.14 26.87
N LEU A 389 -4.78 18.15 26.27
CA LEU A 389 -5.31 19.33 25.58
C LEU A 389 -5.65 20.46 26.57
N ILE A 390 -5.46 21.70 26.10
CA ILE A 390 -5.97 22.91 26.76
C ILE A 390 -7.29 23.26 26.08
N GLU A 391 -8.39 22.95 26.75
CA GLU A 391 -9.73 23.08 26.18
C GLU A 391 -10.10 24.53 25.86
N LYS A 392 -10.87 24.71 24.78
CA LYS A 392 -11.38 25.99 24.32
C LYS A 392 -12.91 26.00 24.32
N GLN A 393 -13.47 27.18 24.59
CA GLN A 393 -14.92 27.40 24.61
C GLN A 393 -15.39 27.91 23.24
N PRO A 394 -16.52 27.41 22.69
CA PRO A 394 -17.18 28.03 21.55
C PRO A 394 -17.55 29.49 21.87
N TYR A 395 -17.36 30.42 20.93
CA TYR A 395 -17.56 31.84 21.26
C TYR A 395 -19.04 32.20 21.50
N ASP A 396 -19.97 31.56 20.79
CA ASP A 396 -21.40 31.68 21.05
C ASP A 396 -21.80 31.18 22.45
N PHE A 397 -21.08 30.21 23.00
CA PHE A 397 -21.22 29.79 24.40
C PHE A 397 -20.69 30.85 25.38
N VAL A 398 -19.59 31.54 25.06
CA VAL A 398 -19.12 32.69 25.85
C VAL A 398 -20.20 33.78 25.93
N VAL A 399 -20.79 34.13 24.78
CA VAL A 399 -21.82 35.18 24.69
C VAL A 399 -23.12 34.79 25.40
N SER A 400 -23.53 33.52 25.29
CA SER A 400 -24.74 33.00 25.94
C SER A 400 -24.55 32.62 27.43
N GLY A 401 -23.31 32.54 27.91
CA GLY A 401 -22.97 32.15 29.27
C GLY A 401 -23.03 30.64 29.54
N ASP A 402 -22.99 29.81 28.51
CA ASP A 402 -22.88 28.35 28.63
C ASP A 402 -21.42 27.97 28.96
N PRO A 403 -21.11 27.34 30.10
CA PRO A 403 -19.73 27.11 30.52
C PRO A 403 -19.02 25.96 29.78
N ARG A 404 -19.72 25.23 28.90
CA ARG A 404 -19.17 24.06 28.21
C ARG A 404 -18.07 24.44 27.21
N THR A 405 -17.11 23.55 27.05
CA THR A 405 -16.01 23.61 26.10
C THR A 405 -16.21 22.63 24.95
N TYR A 406 -15.37 22.70 23.91
CA TYR A 406 -15.30 21.62 22.91
C TYR A 406 -14.97 20.26 23.54
N GLY A 407 -14.26 20.27 24.68
CA GLY A 407 -14.03 19.11 25.53
C GLY A 407 -15.30 18.41 26.00
N ASP A 408 -16.33 19.19 26.33
CA ASP A 408 -17.64 18.66 26.75
C ASP A 408 -18.43 18.12 25.56
N LEU A 409 -18.34 18.80 24.40
CA LEU A 409 -19.01 18.39 23.15
C LEU A 409 -18.42 17.10 22.55
N ARG A 410 -17.13 16.84 22.77
CA ARG A 410 -16.43 15.62 22.26
C ARG A 410 -16.56 14.38 23.16
N THR A 411 -17.33 14.46 24.24
CA THR A 411 -17.68 13.28 25.05
C THR A 411 -18.74 12.43 24.34
N ALA A 412 -18.88 11.14 24.70
CA ALA A 412 -19.92 10.29 24.10
C ALA A 412 -21.34 10.85 24.27
N GLU A 413 -21.64 11.51 25.40
CA GLU A 413 -22.90 12.24 25.62
C GLU A 413 -22.99 13.52 24.78
N GLY A 414 -21.91 14.29 24.71
CA GLY A 414 -21.83 15.51 23.88
C GLY A 414 -22.06 15.21 22.40
N LEU A 415 -21.45 14.14 21.88
CA LEU A 415 -21.59 13.72 20.48
C LEU A 415 -23.04 13.31 20.16
N LYS A 416 -23.79 12.74 21.11
CA LYS A 416 -25.23 12.50 20.92
C LYS A 416 -26.04 13.79 20.84
N GLU A 417 -25.63 14.85 21.54
CA GLU A 417 -26.23 16.17 21.36
C GLU A 417 -25.87 16.75 19.99
N VAL A 418 -24.60 16.66 19.57
CA VAL A 418 -24.14 17.11 18.25
C VAL A 418 -24.95 16.44 17.14
N ALA A 419 -25.18 15.13 17.23
CA ALA A 419 -25.99 14.36 16.28
C ALA A 419 -27.47 14.80 16.17
N THR A 420 -27.96 15.71 17.03
CA THR A 420 -29.31 16.29 16.88
C THR A 420 -29.37 17.45 15.89
N TYR A 421 -28.22 18.02 15.53
CA TYR A 421 -28.15 19.18 14.65
C TYR A 421 -27.03 19.15 13.61
N ALA A 422 -26.13 18.17 13.67
CA ALA A 422 -25.03 17.97 12.74
C ALA A 422 -24.91 16.49 12.34
N ASP A 423 -24.32 16.26 11.16
CA ASP A 423 -24.10 14.95 10.55
C ASP A 423 -22.64 14.50 10.69
N GLY A 424 -21.76 15.38 11.17
CA GLY A 424 -20.38 15.07 11.46
C GLY A 424 -19.69 16.03 12.42
N ILE A 425 -18.46 15.70 12.77
CA ILE A 425 -17.53 16.55 13.50
C ILE A 425 -16.26 16.77 12.66
N GLY A 426 -15.71 18.00 12.74
CA GLY A 426 -14.40 18.32 12.20
C GLY A 426 -13.46 18.68 13.34
N PRO A 427 -12.83 17.69 14.01
CA PRO A 427 -11.95 17.97 15.13
C PRO A 427 -10.55 18.38 14.67
N TRP A 428 -9.85 19.19 15.46
CA TRP A 428 -8.40 19.26 15.34
C TRP A 428 -7.79 17.86 15.48
N LYS A 429 -6.90 17.44 14.57
CA LYS A 429 -6.34 16.08 14.48
C LYS A 429 -5.70 15.61 15.78
N ARG A 430 -5.21 16.54 16.61
CA ARG A 430 -4.59 16.25 17.92
C ARG A 430 -5.59 15.84 19.00
N MET A 431 -6.89 16.00 18.77
CA MET A 431 -7.94 15.39 19.60
C MET A 431 -8.09 13.88 19.38
N ILE A 432 -7.64 13.39 18.22
CA ILE A 432 -7.65 11.96 17.88
C ILE A 432 -6.30 11.34 18.23
N VAL A 433 -5.20 11.91 17.71
CA VAL A 433 -3.82 11.49 18.00
C VAL A 433 -3.07 12.68 18.58
N SER A 434 -3.07 12.80 19.90
CA SER A 434 -2.32 13.85 20.61
C SER A 434 -0.82 13.60 20.50
N VAL A 435 -0.03 14.61 20.85
CA VAL A 435 1.42 14.57 20.84
C VAL A 435 1.97 15.03 22.19
N LYS A 436 3.07 14.41 22.61
CA LYS A 436 3.75 14.68 23.88
C LYS A 436 5.15 15.21 23.58
N GLY A 437 5.53 16.30 24.25
CA GLY A 437 6.90 16.82 24.14
C GLY A 437 7.91 15.97 24.90
N VAL A 438 9.17 16.09 24.50
CA VAL A 438 10.30 15.43 25.16
C VAL A 438 10.89 16.39 26.19
N ASP A 439 11.19 15.87 27.39
CA ASP A 439 11.87 16.57 28.49
C ASP A 439 12.89 15.59 29.08
N ALA A 440 14.02 15.44 28.40
CA ALA A 440 15.04 14.46 28.72
C ALA A 440 15.90 14.90 29.91
N ASP A 441 16.03 16.21 30.15
CA ASP A 441 16.80 16.76 31.27
C ASP A 441 15.98 16.97 32.55
N GLY A 442 14.64 16.86 32.48
CA GLY A 442 13.72 16.91 33.59
C GLY A 442 13.51 18.33 34.13
N ASP A 443 13.75 19.37 33.33
CA ASP A 443 13.59 20.76 33.75
C ASP A 443 12.15 21.29 33.63
N GLY A 444 11.23 20.48 33.09
CA GLY A 444 9.84 20.81 32.89
C GLY A 444 9.56 21.59 31.60
N LYS A 445 10.52 21.68 30.68
CA LYS A 445 10.37 22.31 29.36
C LYS A 445 10.55 21.29 28.24
N ALA A 446 10.03 21.62 27.07
CA ALA A 446 10.24 20.81 25.88
C ALA A 446 11.66 21.00 25.33
N ASP A 447 12.30 19.88 25.00
CA ASP A 447 13.56 19.82 24.30
C ASP A 447 13.38 20.04 22.79
N ASP A 448 14.35 20.73 22.18
CA ASP A 448 14.55 20.75 20.73
C ASP A 448 15.28 19.46 20.32
N VAL A 449 14.49 18.44 19.98
CA VAL A 449 14.98 17.08 19.75
C VAL A 449 15.76 17.01 18.45
N ASN A 450 15.32 17.75 17.44
CA ASN A 450 15.90 17.70 16.10
C ASN A 450 17.05 18.71 15.90
N ARG A 451 17.24 19.64 16.84
CA ARG A 451 18.27 20.69 16.91
C ARG A 451 18.17 21.75 15.80
N ASP A 452 16.95 22.09 15.38
CA ASP A 452 16.69 23.13 14.38
C ASP A 452 16.49 24.52 14.99
N GLY A 453 16.47 24.62 16.33
CA GLY A 453 16.31 25.86 17.08
C GLY A 453 14.85 26.31 17.26
N LEU A 454 13.88 25.51 16.86
CA LEU A 454 12.44 25.75 17.00
C LEU A 454 11.82 24.61 17.83
N LEU A 455 10.81 24.93 18.63
CA LEU A 455 9.99 23.94 19.31
C LEU A 455 8.67 23.81 18.55
N ASN A 456 8.46 22.67 17.88
CA ASN A 456 7.26 22.42 17.08
C ASN A 456 6.83 20.94 17.17
N ASP A 457 5.96 20.48 16.27
CA ASP A 457 5.48 19.09 16.33
C ASP A 457 6.59 18.08 15.99
N ALA A 458 7.63 18.47 15.25
CA ALA A 458 8.77 17.61 14.93
C ALA A 458 9.59 17.22 16.17
N ASP A 459 9.37 17.86 17.32
CA ASP A 459 10.01 17.57 18.61
C ASP A 459 9.12 16.75 19.55
N LYS A 460 7.93 16.37 19.08
CA LYS A 460 6.93 15.66 19.87
C LYS A 460 6.67 14.28 19.31
N ASN A 461 6.43 13.32 20.20
CA ASN A 461 6.02 11.97 19.83
C ASN A 461 4.51 11.83 19.96
N THR A 462 3.90 11.04 19.11
CA THR A 462 2.49 10.68 19.17
C THR A 462 2.16 9.91 20.45
N LEU A 463 0.93 10.12 20.93
CA LEU A 463 0.31 9.28 21.95
C LEU A 463 -0.64 8.26 21.31
N PRO A 464 -1.01 7.18 22.02
CA PRO A 464 -2.06 6.29 21.56
C PRO A 464 -3.34 7.07 21.19
N PRO A 465 -4.06 6.64 20.14
CA PRO A 465 -5.27 7.31 19.69
C PRO A 465 -6.36 7.29 20.77
N THR A 466 -7.19 8.34 20.79
CA THR A 466 -8.41 8.40 21.62
C THR A 466 -9.53 7.55 21.00
N THR A 467 -10.65 7.41 21.73
CA THR A 467 -11.87 6.73 21.23
C THR A 467 -12.77 7.63 20.39
N LEU A 468 -12.37 8.87 20.10
CA LEU A 468 -13.24 9.90 19.53
C LEU A 468 -13.90 9.47 18.22
N ILE A 469 -13.16 8.78 17.33
CA ILE A 469 -13.73 8.27 16.07
C ILE A 469 -14.83 7.25 16.36
N GLN A 470 -14.55 6.27 17.23
CA GLN A 470 -15.52 5.21 17.56
C GLN A 470 -16.76 5.78 18.25
N ASP A 471 -16.58 6.75 19.16
CA ASP A 471 -17.67 7.39 19.88
C ASP A 471 -18.54 8.26 18.94
N ALA A 472 -17.92 8.96 17.98
CA ALA A 472 -18.65 9.73 16.95
C ALA A 472 -19.42 8.81 16.00
N HIS A 473 -18.79 7.73 15.52
CA HIS A 473 -19.46 6.73 14.67
C HIS A 473 -20.61 6.04 15.40
N ALA A 474 -20.46 5.75 16.69
CA ALA A 474 -21.55 5.21 17.51
C ALA A 474 -22.74 6.18 17.67
N ALA A 475 -22.51 7.49 17.52
CA ALA A 475 -23.53 8.52 17.45
C ALA A 475 -24.06 8.77 16.02
N GLY A 476 -23.49 8.10 15.00
CA GLY A 476 -23.85 8.28 13.59
C GLY A 476 -23.21 9.50 12.92
N LEU A 477 -22.14 10.06 13.49
CA LEU A 477 -21.46 11.25 13.00
C LEU A 477 -20.24 10.89 12.16
N LEU A 478 -20.09 11.54 11.00
CA LEU A 478 -18.83 11.53 10.22
C LEU A 478 -17.70 12.24 10.97
N VAL A 479 -16.45 11.88 10.70
CA VAL A 479 -15.26 12.48 11.33
C VAL A 479 -14.27 12.98 10.28
N HIS A 480 -14.16 14.30 10.13
CA HIS A 480 -13.32 14.97 9.14
C HIS A 480 -12.25 15.87 9.81
N PRO A 481 -11.14 15.32 10.34
CA PRO A 481 -10.17 16.12 11.09
C PRO A 481 -9.39 17.12 10.24
N TYR A 482 -8.93 18.18 10.90
CA TYR A 482 -8.05 19.20 10.34
C TYR A 482 -6.77 19.40 11.20
N THR A 483 -5.64 19.87 10.70
CA THR A 483 -5.25 19.98 9.28
C THR A 483 -4.00 19.13 9.06
N PHE A 484 -4.00 18.36 7.98
CA PHE A 484 -2.84 17.60 7.54
C PHE A 484 -1.95 18.50 6.66
N ARG A 485 -0.64 18.46 6.93
CA ARG A 485 0.35 19.36 6.33
C ARG A 485 1.63 18.59 6.08
N ASN A 486 2.23 18.79 4.91
CA ASN A 486 3.44 18.08 4.51
C ASN A 486 4.70 18.66 5.13
N GLU A 487 4.67 19.91 5.56
CA GLU A 487 5.86 20.57 6.11
C GLU A 487 6.25 19.94 7.45
N SER A 488 7.55 19.65 7.62
CA SER A 488 8.05 18.85 8.74
C SER A 488 7.71 19.41 10.12
N GLN A 489 7.59 20.73 10.25
CA GLN A 489 7.25 21.39 11.53
C GLN A 489 5.84 21.03 12.06
N TYR A 490 4.98 20.44 11.21
CA TYR A 490 3.62 20.01 11.54
C TYR A 490 3.48 18.49 11.66
N LEU A 491 4.57 17.75 11.44
CA LEU A 491 4.62 16.29 11.54
C LEU A 491 5.26 15.92 12.87
N ALA A 492 4.62 14.99 13.60
CA ALA A 492 5.21 14.40 14.79
C ALA A 492 6.53 13.68 14.44
N ALA A 493 7.46 13.61 15.40
CA ALA A 493 8.76 12.97 15.22
C ALA A 493 8.64 11.51 14.72
N ASP A 494 7.64 10.78 15.19
CA ASP A 494 7.37 9.38 14.83
C ASP A 494 7.12 9.18 13.33
N TYR A 495 6.66 10.20 12.61
CA TYR A 495 6.44 10.11 11.16
C TYR A 495 7.73 10.29 10.36
N ASN A 496 8.86 10.60 11.00
CA ASN A 496 10.16 10.73 10.34
C ASN A 496 10.13 11.62 9.08
N LYS A 497 9.44 12.77 9.17
CA LYS A 497 9.24 13.74 8.08
C LYS A 497 8.49 13.19 6.86
N ASN A 498 7.84 12.04 6.98
CA ASN A 498 7.01 11.45 5.93
C ASN A 498 5.52 11.69 6.22
N PRO A 499 4.84 12.64 5.54
CA PRO A 499 3.43 12.91 5.76
C PRO A 499 2.52 11.73 5.39
N GLU A 500 2.96 10.83 4.51
CA GLU A 500 2.15 9.67 4.11
C GLU A 500 1.85 8.75 5.29
N LEU A 501 2.76 8.64 6.27
CA LEU A 501 2.55 7.85 7.48
C LEU A 501 1.44 8.43 8.37
N GLU A 502 1.30 9.76 8.42
CA GLU A 502 0.21 10.41 9.17
C GLU A 502 -1.14 10.11 8.50
N PHE A 503 -1.24 10.24 7.17
CA PHE A 503 -2.45 9.87 6.43
C PHE A 503 -2.80 8.39 6.62
N GLN A 504 -1.83 7.48 6.49
CA GLN A 504 -2.03 6.05 6.69
C GLN A 504 -2.58 5.75 8.09
N GLN A 505 -2.02 6.37 9.13
CA GLN A 505 -2.51 6.19 10.50
C GLN A 505 -3.97 6.60 10.63
N PHE A 506 -4.33 7.81 10.19
CA PHE A 506 -5.70 8.31 10.37
C PHE A 506 -6.73 7.57 9.50
N ILE A 507 -6.38 7.18 8.28
CA ILE A 507 -7.23 6.33 7.43
C ILE A 507 -7.47 4.98 8.13
N LYS A 508 -6.43 4.36 8.69
CA LYS A 508 -6.55 3.10 9.44
C LYS A 508 -7.42 3.25 10.70
N LEU A 509 -7.33 4.39 11.38
CA LEU A 509 -8.17 4.70 12.54
C LEU A 509 -9.66 4.88 12.18
N GLY A 510 -9.98 5.17 10.91
CA GLY A 510 -11.35 5.23 10.42
C GLY A 510 -11.90 6.64 10.22
N VAL A 511 -11.06 7.65 9.97
CA VAL A 511 -11.58 8.98 9.58
C VAL A 511 -12.36 8.90 8.26
N ASP A 512 -13.47 9.61 8.16
CA ASP A 512 -14.36 9.59 6.97
C ASP A 512 -13.92 10.59 5.89
N GLY A 513 -12.96 11.45 6.23
CA GLY A 513 -12.38 12.47 5.36
C GLY A 513 -11.29 13.22 6.10
N TYR A 514 -10.57 14.10 5.42
CA TYR A 514 -9.55 14.93 6.08
C TYR A 514 -9.31 16.23 5.33
N PHE A 515 -9.09 17.29 6.11
CA PHE A 515 -8.68 18.60 5.60
C PHE A 515 -7.16 18.63 5.45
N THR A 516 -6.69 18.90 4.24
CA THR A 516 -5.26 18.97 3.94
C THR A 516 -4.92 20.18 3.09
N ASP A 517 -3.78 20.80 3.40
CA ASP A 517 -3.19 21.87 2.58
C ASP A 517 -2.53 21.28 1.30
N PHE A 518 -2.36 19.95 1.24
CA PHE A 518 -1.70 19.20 0.16
C PHE A 518 -2.59 18.03 -0.31
N PRO A 519 -3.65 18.29 -1.10
CA PRO A 519 -4.59 17.26 -1.54
C PRO A 519 -3.92 16.06 -2.23
N GLY A 520 -2.87 16.30 -3.02
CA GLY A 520 -2.20 15.24 -3.79
C GLY A 520 -1.53 14.16 -2.93
N THR A 521 -1.07 14.52 -1.73
CA THR A 521 -0.51 13.52 -0.79
C THR A 521 -1.62 12.69 -0.18
N GLY A 522 -2.71 13.33 0.25
CA GLY A 522 -3.87 12.64 0.80
C GLY A 522 -4.55 11.72 -0.20
N ASP A 523 -4.74 12.20 -1.44
CA ASP A 523 -5.30 11.44 -2.57
C ASP A 523 -4.46 10.20 -2.89
N LYS A 524 -3.14 10.38 -3.06
CA LYS A 524 -2.21 9.27 -3.31
C LYS A 524 -2.34 8.19 -2.23
N VAL A 525 -2.26 8.56 -0.95
CA VAL A 525 -2.27 7.56 0.14
C VAL A 525 -3.60 6.83 0.23
N ARG A 526 -4.73 7.54 0.05
CA ARG A 526 -6.04 6.91 -0.05
C ARG A 526 -6.05 5.89 -1.18
N ASP A 527 -5.65 6.28 -2.39
CA ASP A 527 -5.69 5.43 -3.57
C ASP A 527 -4.74 4.22 -3.47
N GLN A 528 -3.63 4.33 -2.76
CA GLN A 528 -2.79 3.18 -2.43
C GLN A 528 -3.55 2.16 -1.56
N ILE A 529 -4.28 2.63 -0.54
CA ILE A 529 -5.03 1.74 0.36
C ILE A 529 -6.28 1.18 -0.33
N THR A 530 -7.00 2.02 -1.09
CA THR A 530 -8.35 1.71 -1.59
C THR A 530 -8.43 1.40 -3.07
N GLY A 531 -7.31 1.46 -3.80
CA GLY A 531 -7.24 1.13 -5.22
C GLY A 531 -7.68 -0.30 -5.50
N GLU A 532 -8.19 -0.57 -6.70
CA GLU A 532 -8.83 -1.85 -7.05
C GLU A 532 -7.88 -3.06 -7.06
N PHE A 533 -6.59 -2.85 -7.34
CA PHE A 533 -5.62 -3.92 -7.55
C PHE A 533 -4.39 -3.78 -6.67
N VAL A 534 -3.76 -4.90 -6.36
CA VAL A 534 -2.42 -4.96 -5.76
C VAL A 534 -1.40 -4.69 -6.86
N ARG A 535 -0.50 -3.72 -6.63
CA ARG A 535 0.49 -3.26 -7.60
C ARG A 535 1.83 -3.01 -6.93
N SER A 536 2.87 -3.67 -7.42
CA SER A 536 4.26 -3.31 -7.12
C SER A 536 4.68 -2.06 -7.93
N PRO A 537 5.84 -1.44 -7.63
CA PRO A 537 6.39 -0.34 -8.41
C PRO A 537 6.70 -0.69 -9.88
N ASP A 538 6.97 -1.96 -10.19
CA ASP A 538 7.27 -2.44 -11.55
C ASP A 538 6.02 -2.79 -12.37
N ASN A 539 4.84 -2.63 -11.77
CA ASN A 539 3.57 -2.81 -12.46
C ASN A 539 3.44 -1.80 -13.63
N PRO A 540 3.00 -2.22 -14.83
CA PRO A 540 2.88 -1.35 -15.99
C PRO A 540 2.04 -0.07 -15.77
N ASP A 541 0.96 -0.13 -14.98
CA ASP A 541 0.11 1.03 -14.69
C ASP A 541 0.86 2.05 -13.81
N VAL A 542 1.68 1.57 -12.88
CA VAL A 542 2.50 2.40 -11.99
C VAL A 542 3.61 3.08 -12.78
N LEU A 543 4.31 2.32 -13.64
CA LEU A 543 5.34 2.86 -14.54
C LEU A 543 4.77 3.89 -15.53
N ALA A 544 3.50 3.75 -15.91
CA ALA A 544 2.78 4.69 -16.76
C ALA A 544 2.15 5.87 -15.99
N ASN A 545 2.31 5.94 -14.66
CA ASN A 545 1.71 6.95 -13.79
C ASN A 545 0.17 7.00 -13.90
N LEU A 546 -0.47 5.84 -14.07
CA LEU A 546 -1.92 5.67 -14.14
C LEU A 546 -2.54 5.25 -12.81
N ALA A 547 -1.75 4.63 -11.92
CA ALA A 547 -2.16 4.23 -10.59
C ALA A 547 -0.95 4.24 -9.65
N PRO A 548 -1.14 4.42 -8.32
CA PRO A 548 -0.04 4.28 -7.38
C PRO A 548 0.24 2.80 -7.06
N SER A 549 1.48 2.50 -6.64
CA SER A 549 1.81 1.20 -6.06
C SER A 549 1.34 1.12 -4.60
N ASN A 550 0.84 -0.03 -4.20
CA ASN A 550 0.41 -0.32 -2.82
C ASN A 550 1.14 -1.53 -2.22
N LEU A 551 2.17 -2.00 -2.91
CA LEU A 551 3.08 -3.05 -2.50
C LEU A 551 4.51 -2.56 -2.75
N ALA A 552 5.46 -3.02 -1.94
CA ALA A 552 6.87 -2.69 -2.16
C ALA A 552 7.44 -3.42 -3.40
N SER A 553 8.59 -2.96 -3.90
CA SER A 553 9.36 -3.69 -4.91
C SER A 553 9.79 -5.04 -4.37
N SER A 554 9.81 -6.03 -5.26
CA SER A 554 10.12 -7.42 -4.93
C SER A 554 9.37 -7.89 -3.69
N LYS A 555 8.03 -7.79 -3.74
CA LYS A 555 7.12 -8.29 -2.71
C LYS A 555 5.84 -8.93 -3.25
N GLY A 556 5.82 -9.29 -4.53
CA GLY A 556 4.64 -9.79 -5.26
C GLY A 556 4.28 -11.22 -4.89
N PHE A 557 3.77 -12.03 -5.84
CA PHE A 557 3.52 -13.44 -5.50
C PHE A 557 4.82 -14.21 -5.40
N GLU A 558 5.07 -14.82 -4.24
CA GLU A 558 6.16 -15.80 -4.05
C GLU A 558 5.61 -17.23 -4.13
N GLY A 559 4.48 -17.48 -3.47
CA GLY A 559 3.93 -18.82 -3.32
C GLY A 559 2.67 -19.02 -4.14
N LEU A 560 2.53 -20.20 -4.78
CA LEU A 560 1.29 -20.61 -5.45
C LEU A 560 1.02 -22.08 -5.20
N ALA A 561 -0.05 -22.38 -4.47
CA ALA A 561 -0.55 -23.75 -4.33
C ALA A 561 -1.85 -23.97 -5.11
N ILE A 562 -2.11 -25.23 -5.44
CA ILE A 562 -3.37 -25.69 -6.01
C ILE A 562 -4.04 -26.68 -5.06
N SER A 563 -5.36 -26.62 -4.90
CA SER A 563 -6.12 -27.58 -4.06
C SER A 563 -5.93 -29.02 -4.57
N PRO A 564 -6.08 -30.04 -3.72
CA PRO A 564 -5.94 -31.44 -4.14
C PRO A 564 -6.90 -31.86 -5.26
N ASP A 565 -8.07 -31.24 -5.36
CA ASP A 565 -9.02 -31.45 -6.47
C ASP A 565 -8.73 -30.63 -7.73
N LYS A 566 -7.69 -29.78 -7.70
CA LYS A 566 -7.26 -28.89 -8.77
C LYS A 566 -8.27 -27.82 -9.20
N THR A 567 -9.23 -27.49 -8.33
CA THR A 567 -10.27 -26.50 -8.63
C THR A 567 -9.94 -25.10 -8.13
N LYS A 568 -9.05 -24.97 -7.14
CA LYS A 568 -8.70 -23.69 -6.50
C LYS A 568 -7.20 -23.45 -6.52
N LEU A 569 -6.81 -22.21 -6.78
CA LEU A 569 -5.46 -21.71 -6.56
C LEU A 569 -5.40 -20.87 -5.29
N TYR A 570 -4.25 -20.88 -4.65
CA TYR A 570 -3.93 -20.11 -3.46
C TYR A 570 -2.64 -19.33 -3.67
N PRO A 571 -2.70 -18.16 -4.32
CA PRO A 571 -1.56 -17.26 -4.45
C PRO A 571 -1.25 -16.58 -3.11
N LEU A 572 0.02 -16.55 -2.72
CA LEU A 572 0.53 -15.95 -1.49
C LEU A 572 1.53 -14.86 -1.83
N LEU A 573 1.23 -13.63 -1.39
CA LEU A 573 2.15 -12.50 -1.53
C LEU A 573 3.36 -12.66 -0.61
N GLU A 574 4.51 -12.11 -1.01
CA GLU A 574 5.73 -12.07 -0.22
C GLU A 574 5.77 -10.90 0.76
N GLY A 575 5.08 -9.79 0.42
CA GLY A 575 4.99 -8.61 1.30
C GLY A 575 3.58 -8.17 1.64
N SER A 576 3.51 -7.38 2.70
CA SER A 576 2.29 -6.78 3.21
C SER A 576 1.82 -5.65 2.28
N VAL A 577 0.53 -5.67 1.91
CA VAL A 577 -0.09 -4.60 1.10
C VAL A 577 -0.38 -3.40 2.00
N LEU A 578 -0.21 -2.19 1.49
CA LEU A 578 -0.46 -0.97 2.27
C LEU A 578 -1.88 -0.96 2.84
N GLY A 579 -1.98 -0.81 4.16
CA GLY A 579 -3.23 -0.90 4.92
C GLY A 579 -3.31 -2.16 5.80
N ASP A 580 -2.58 -3.22 5.43
CA ASP A 580 -2.44 -4.42 6.25
C ASP A 580 -1.42 -4.19 7.41
N PRO A 581 -1.40 -5.05 8.44
CA PRO A 581 -0.27 -5.15 9.36
C PRO A 581 1.03 -5.49 8.62
N ASN A 582 2.18 -4.97 9.09
CA ASN A 582 3.47 -5.15 8.41
C ASN A 582 3.97 -6.61 8.37
N ASP A 583 3.42 -7.49 9.20
CA ASP A 583 3.74 -8.92 9.30
C ASP A 583 2.67 -9.83 8.66
N ALA A 584 1.72 -9.26 7.91
CA ALA A 584 0.56 -9.98 7.38
C ALA A 584 0.62 -10.11 5.85
N LEU A 585 0.90 -11.33 5.38
CA LEU A 585 0.94 -11.63 3.95
C LEU A 585 -0.38 -12.21 3.48
N ARG A 586 -0.97 -11.65 2.43
CA ARG A 586 -2.29 -12.08 1.93
C ARG A 586 -2.21 -13.42 1.22
N ILE A 587 -3.06 -14.36 1.64
CA ILE A 587 -3.35 -15.60 0.92
C ILE A 587 -4.66 -15.41 0.16
N HIS A 588 -4.59 -15.36 -1.16
CA HIS A 588 -5.75 -15.20 -2.03
C HIS A 588 -6.39 -16.56 -2.32
N LYS A 589 -7.67 -16.54 -2.71
CA LYS A 589 -8.37 -17.72 -3.23
C LYS A 589 -8.86 -17.42 -4.64
N PHE A 590 -8.54 -18.30 -5.58
CA PHE A 590 -8.93 -18.16 -6.97
C PHE A 590 -9.58 -19.44 -7.49
N ASP A 591 -10.69 -19.31 -8.22
CA ASP A 591 -11.37 -20.42 -8.86
C ASP A 591 -10.85 -20.63 -10.28
N VAL A 592 -10.33 -21.83 -10.56
CA VAL A 592 -9.72 -22.17 -11.86
C VAL A 592 -10.76 -22.19 -12.99
N ALA A 593 -11.99 -22.61 -12.72
CA ALA A 593 -13.00 -22.81 -13.75
C ALA A 593 -13.60 -21.47 -14.24
N SER A 594 -13.98 -20.60 -13.31
CA SER A 594 -14.49 -19.26 -13.61
C SER A 594 -13.38 -18.26 -13.88
N LYS A 595 -12.14 -18.57 -13.46
CA LYS A 595 -10.96 -17.70 -13.53
C LYS A 595 -11.16 -16.39 -12.78
N GLN A 596 -11.67 -16.48 -11.56
CA GLN A 596 -12.01 -15.33 -10.73
C GLN A 596 -11.45 -15.51 -9.33
N TYR A 597 -10.99 -14.41 -8.73
CA TYR A 597 -10.70 -14.36 -7.31
C TYR A 597 -12.00 -14.40 -6.49
N GLU A 598 -12.02 -15.21 -5.44
CA GLU A 598 -13.16 -15.38 -4.54
C GLU A 598 -12.99 -14.59 -3.22
N GLY A 599 -11.84 -13.95 -3.01
CA GLY A 599 -11.51 -13.25 -1.77
C GLY A 599 -10.17 -13.68 -1.19
N LEU A 600 -9.97 -13.33 0.09
CA LEU A 600 -8.84 -13.80 0.90
C LEU A 600 -9.21 -15.07 1.66
N VAL A 601 -8.29 -16.01 1.74
CA VAL A 601 -8.36 -17.11 2.70
C VAL A 601 -8.07 -16.58 4.11
N GLY A 602 -7.05 -15.74 4.25
CA GLY A 602 -6.54 -15.17 5.49
C GLY A 602 -5.15 -14.58 5.29
N TYR A 603 -4.45 -14.36 6.40
CA TYR A 603 -3.07 -13.84 6.41
C TYR A 603 -2.09 -14.89 6.89
N TYR A 604 -0.94 -14.99 6.24
CA TYR A 604 0.24 -15.63 6.81
C TYR A 604 0.94 -14.64 7.75
N HIS A 605 1.27 -15.08 8.97
CA HIS A 605 1.98 -14.27 9.97
C HIS A 605 3.49 -14.53 9.88
N LEU A 606 4.27 -13.51 9.52
CA LEU A 606 5.73 -13.59 9.56
C LEU A 606 6.23 -13.62 11.01
N GLU A 607 7.27 -14.43 11.31
CA GLU A 607 7.93 -14.36 12.62
C GLU A 607 8.65 -13.02 12.83
N ASN A 608 9.10 -12.41 11.74
CA ASN A 608 9.69 -11.09 11.72
C ASN A 608 9.30 -10.39 10.40
N PRO A 609 8.80 -9.14 10.42
CA PRO A 609 8.47 -8.38 9.20
C PRO A 609 9.60 -8.24 8.17
N THR A 610 10.86 -8.48 8.55
CA THR A 610 12.00 -8.45 7.63
C THR A 610 12.30 -9.79 6.95
N ASN A 611 11.60 -10.86 7.35
CA ASN A 611 11.71 -12.15 6.69
C ASN A 611 10.96 -12.13 5.35
N ALA A 612 11.32 -13.08 4.51
CA ALA A 612 10.67 -13.40 3.25
C ALA A 612 10.08 -14.80 3.33
N ILE A 613 9.03 -15.06 2.55
CA ILE A 613 8.64 -16.44 2.24
C ILE A 613 9.45 -16.95 1.05
N GLY A 614 9.28 -18.21 0.68
CA GLY A 614 9.95 -18.75 -0.51
C GLY A 614 9.07 -19.63 -1.40
N ASP A 615 8.12 -20.38 -0.85
CA ASP A 615 7.18 -21.17 -1.65
C ASP A 615 5.98 -21.59 -0.78
N LEU A 616 4.89 -22.01 -1.42
CA LEU A 616 3.67 -22.53 -0.82
C LEU A 616 3.23 -23.83 -1.54
N THR A 617 3.16 -24.95 -0.82
CA THR A 617 2.75 -26.24 -1.40
C THR A 617 1.63 -26.92 -0.63
N VAL A 618 0.82 -27.71 -1.31
CA VAL A 618 -0.38 -28.36 -0.74
C VAL A 618 -0.04 -29.62 0.07
N VAL A 619 -0.74 -29.83 1.19
CA VAL A 619 -0.72 -31.09 1.96
C VAL A 619 -2.08 -31.78 1.86
N ASN A 620 -3.17 -31.05 2.07
CA ASN A 620 -4.54 -31.53 1.92
C ASN A 620 -5.50 -30.36 1.63
N ASP A 621 -6.82 -30.57 1.77
CA ASP A 621 -7.83 -29.56 1.45
C ASP A 621 -7.74 -28.28 2.34
N ASN A 622 -7.05 -28.33 3.48
CA ASN A 622 -6.93 -27.20 4.41
C ASN A 622 -5.48 -26.86 4.80
N GLU A 623 -4.57 -27.84 4.76
CA GLU A 623 -3.19 -27.68 5.22
C GLU A 623 -2.21 -27.52 4.06
N TYR A 624 -1.27 -26.59 4.22
CA TYR A 624 -0.24 -26.24 3.25
C TYR A 624 1.11 -26.02 3.95
N LEU A 625 2.22 -26.13 3.23
CA LEU A 625 3.55 -25.80 3.73
C LEU A 625 4.03 -24.48 3.14
N VAL A 626 4.67 -23.65 3.96
CA VAL A 626 5.28 -22.37 3.59
C VAL A 626 6.73 -22.35 4.05
N ILE A 627 7.65 -21.97 3.18
CA ILE A 627 9.03 -21.63 3.57
C ILE A 627 9.04 -20.19 4.09
N GLU A 628 9.73 -19.94 5.21
CA GLU A 628 10.04 -18.59 5.70
C GLU A 628 11.53 -18.51 6.05
N ARG A 629 12.18 -17.43 5.60
CA ARG A 629 13.63 -17.26 5.67
C ARG A 629 14.03 -15.82 5.93
N ASP A 630 15.16 -15.62 6.59
CA ASP A 630 15.82 -14.30 6.61
C ASP A 630 16.59 -14.05 5.29
N ASN A 631 17.16 -12.86 5.12
CA ASN A 631 18.04 -12.53 3.99
C ASN A 631 19.51 -12.93 4.21
N GLY A 632 19.84 -13.59 5.33
CA GLY A 632 21.19 -14.03 5.63
C GLY A 632 21.59 -15.27 4.83
N GLN A 633 22.88 -15.45 4.59
CA GLN A 633 23.44 -16.64 3.96
C GLN A 633 24.75 -17.06 4.65
N ALA A 634 25.20 -18.30 4.42
CA ALA A 634 26.40 -18.85 5.06
C ALA A 634 26.35 -18.65 6.59
N ASP A 635 27.45 -18.16 7.19
CA ASP A 635 27.56 -17.88 8.63
C ASP A 635 26.62 -16.78 9.15
N THR A 636 26.02 -15.99 8.25
CA THR A 636 25.07 -14.92 8.62
C THR A 636 23.62 -15.38 8.65
N ALA A 637 23.29 -16.56 8.10
CA ALA A 637 21.95 -17.12 8.16
C ALA A 637 21.55 -17.43 9.62
N GLN A 638 20.43 -16.87 10.08
CA GLN A 638 19.91 -17.05 11.43
C GLN A 638 18.54 -17.74 11.45
N PHE A 639 17.77 -17.66 10.37
CA PHE A 639 16.41 -18.17 10.30
C PHE A 639 16.08 -18.74 8.93
N LYS A 640 15.86 -20.06 8.84
CA LYS A 640 15.40 -20.78 7.64
C LYS A 640 14.46 -21.91 8.08
N LYS A 641 13.15 -21.75 7.91
CA LYS A 641 12.15 -22.68 8.45
C LYS A 641 11.05 -23.00 7.46
N ILE A 642 10.42 -24.15 7.67
CA ILE A 642 9.19 -24.54 6.98
C ILE A 642 8.08 -24.66 8.00
N TYR A 643 6.97 -24.00 7.72
CA TYR A 643 5.76 -24.03 8.52
C TYR A 643 4.64 -24.74 7.80
N LYS A 644 3.81 -25.48 8.54
CA LYS A 644 2.49 -25.89 8.09
C LYS A 644 1.48 -24.83 8.50
N VAL A 645 0.63 -24.42 7.58
CA VAL A 645 -0.51 -23.54 7.83
C VAL A 645 -1.83 -24.26 7.63
N ASP A 646 -2.84 -23.94 8.44
CA ASP A 646 -4.19 -24.50 8.35
C ASP A 646 -5.20 -23.39 8.02
N PHE A 647 -5.69 -23.39 6.79
CA PHE A 647 -6.63 -22.39 6.27
C PHE A 647 -8.03 -22.46 6.91
N SER A 648 -8.36 -23.57 7.57
CA SER A 648 -9.63 -23.73 8.29
C SER A 648 -9.62 -23.06 9.67
N GLN A 649 -8.44 -22.70 10.19
CA GLN A 649 -8.27 -22.10 11.51
C GLN A 649 -7.69 -20.69 11.38
N LYS A 650 -8.45 -19.70 11.83
CA LYS A 650 -8.06 -18.29 11.82
C LYS A 650 -8.28 -17.64 13.17
N ASP A 651 -7.37 -16.75 13.55
CA ASP A 651 -7.57 -15.89 14.72
C ASP A 651 -8.52 -14.73 14.42
N VAL A 652 -8.73 -13.86 15.40
CA VAL A 652 -9.64 -12.69 15.28
C VAL A 652 -9.17 -11.64 14.28
N ASN A 653 -7.87 -11.63 13.93
CA ASN A 653 -7.26 -10.72 12.98
C ASN A 653 -7.16 -11.35 11.58
N GLY A 654 -7.55 -12.62 11.43
CA GLY A 654 -7.55 -13.34 10.17
C GLY A 654 -6.24 -14.07 9.86
N TYR A 655 -5.30 -14.16 10.79
CA TYR A 655 -4.08 -14.96 10.59
C TYR A 655 -4.41 -16.45 10.64
N VAL A 656 -3.90 -17.22 9.68
CA VAL A 656 -4.05 -18.68 9.65
C VAL A 656 -3.17 -19.33 10.72
N ALA A 657 -3.65 -20.43 11.31
CA ALA A 657 -2.87 -21.17 12.30
C ALA A 657 -1.58 -21.72 11.66
N LYS A 658 -0.44 -21.60 12.37
CA LYS A 658 0.89 -21.96 11.89
C LYS A 658 1.62 -22.91 12.85
N GLU A 659 2.26 -23.96 12.34
CA GLU A 659 3.04 -24.96 13.09
C GLU A 659 4.41 -25.19 12.42
N GLU A 660 5.52 -25.12 13.17
CA GLU A 660 6.87 -25.43 12.63
C GLU A 660 6.98 -26.91 12.23
N VAL A 661 7.43 -27.17 10.99
CA VAL A 661 7.63 -28.51 10.42
C VAL A 661 9.11 -28.84 10.23
N ALA A 662 9.93 -27.86 9.86
CA ALA A 662 11.37 -28.05 9.66
C ALA A 662 12.16 -26.80 10.03
N ASP A 663 13.37 -27.03 10.57
CA ASP A 663 14.41 -26.02 10.74
C ASP A 663 15.57 -26.40 9.80
N LEU A 664 15.74 -25.62 8.74
CA LEU A 664 16.68 -25.90 7.66
C LEU A 664 18.13 -25.59 8.06
N LEU A 665 18.36 -24.94 9.21
CA LEU A 665 19.69 -24.77 9.79
C LEU A 665 20.05 -25.89 10.78
N ASN A 666 19.16 -26.87 10.98
CA ASN A 666 19.37 -27.97 11.91
C ASN A 666 18.87 -29.32 11.36
N ILE A 667 19.48 -29.77 10.27
CA ILE A 667 19.14 -31.05 9.62
C ILE A 667 20.13 -32.13 10.05
N GLN A 668 19.63 -33.31 10.43
CA GLN A 668 20.49 -34.45 10.74
C GLN A 668 20.93 -35.13 9.44
N ASP A 669 22.22 -35.38 9.27
CA ASP A 669 22.76 -36.13 8.12
C ASP A 669 23.65 -37.29 8.59
N PRO A 670 23.08 -38.35 9.18
CA PRO A 670 23.87 -39.44 9.74
C PRO A 670 24.70 -40.22 8.70
N ASN A 671 24.42 -40.02 7.40
CA ASN A 671 25.06 -40.75 6.31
C ASN A 671 26.01 -39.87 5.48
N ASP A 672 26.21 -38.60 5.86
CA ASP A 672 27.09 -37.65 5.15
C ASP A 672 26.77 -37.62 3.64
N LEU A 673 25.49 -37.42 3.31
CA LEU A 673 24.98 -37.50 1.93
C LEU A 673 25.55 -36.39 1.04
N ASN A 674 25.86 -35.23 1.61
CA ASN A 674 26.55 -34.13 0.92
C ASN A 674 28.09 -34.28 0.91
N GLN A 675 28.65 -35.27 1.62
CA GLN A 675 30.07 -35.62 1.64
C GLN A 675 30.99 -34.50 2.18
N ASP A 676 30.51 -33.73 3.16
CA ASP A 676 31.29 -32.70 3.83
C ASP A 676 32.02 -33.21 5.10
N GLY A 677 31.78 -34.47 5.49
CA GLY A 677 32.36 -35.11 6.67
C GLY A 677 31.64 -34.78 7.97
N SER A 678 30.50 -34.10 7.91
CA SER A 678 29.63 -33.77 9.03
C SER A 678 28.49 -34.79 9.15
N THR A 679 27.93 -34.90 10.35
CA THR A 679 26.66 -35.62 10.58
C THR A 679 25.48 -34.67 10.75
N LYS A 680 25.73 -33.39 10.52
CA LYS A 680 24.76 -32.30 10.54
C LYS A 680 24.87 -31.55 9.23
N PHE A 681 23.72 -31.35 8.62
CA PHE A 681 23.55 -30.58 7.41
C PHE A 681 22.85 -29.26 7.75
N THR A 682 23.26 -28.19 7.10
CA THR A 682 22.58 -26.90 7.13
C THR A 682 22.27 -26.49 5.71
N PHE A 683 21.20 -25.72 5.51
CA PHE A 683 20.79 -25.17 4.22
C PHE A 683 20.83 -23.63 4.26
N PRO A 684 22.03 -23.02 4.32
CA PRO A 684 22.19 -21.62 4.69
C PRO A 684 22.16 -20.69 3.46
N PHE A 685 21.28 -20.95 2.50
CA PHE A 685 21.16 -20.16 1.28
C PHE A 685 20.38 -18.87 1.54
N GLN A 686 20.70 -17.82 0.77
CA GLN A 686 20.00 -16.55 0.85
C GLN A 686 18.51 -16.76 0.53
N THR A 687 18.24 -17.36 -0.62
CA THR A 687 16.92 -17.75 -1.11
C THR A 687 16.72 -19.26 -1.00
N ILE A 688 15.52 -19.66 -0.61
CA ILE A 688 15.09 -21.05 -0.53
C ILE A 688 13.64 -21.05 -0.98
N GLU A 689 13.40 -21.36 -2.25
CA GLU A 689 12.12 -21.08 -2.91
C GLU A 689 11.49 -22.34 -3.50
N ASN A 690 11.83 -23.52 -2.97
CA ASN A 690 11.24 -24.75 -3.49
C ASN A 690 10.83 -25.65 -2.33
N VAL A 691 9.54 -25.94 -2.19
CA VAL A 691 9.05 -27.04 -1.35
C VAL A 691 8.00 -27.88 -2.07
N LEU A 692 8.20 -29.20 -2.06
CA LEU A 692 7.23 -30.13 -2.64
C LEU A 692 6.99 -31.32 -1.71
N VAL A 693 5.71 -31.63 -1.46
CA VAL A 693 5.36 -32.80 -0.65
C VAL A 693 5.52 -34.07 -1.47
N ILE A 694 6.45 -34.93 -1.07
CA ILE A 694 6.72 -36.22 -1.75
C ILE A 694 5.77 -37.30 -1.23
N ASP A 695 5.72 -37.45 0.08
CA ASP A 695 4.81 -38.33 0.80
C ASP A 695 4.58 -37.81 2.24
N GLN A 696 3.80 -38.55 3.05
CA GLN A 696 3.44 -38.11 4.40
C GLN A 696 4.65 -37.86 5.32
N ASN A 697 5.82 -38.43 5.04
CA ASN A 697 7.04 -38.30 5.84
C ASN A 697 8.19 -37.62 5.09
N THR A 698 8.00 -37.23 3.83
CA THR A 698 9.10 -36.75 2.99
C THR A 698 8.69 -35.52 2.22
N ILE A 699 9.52 -34.49 2.25
CA ILE A 699 9.40 -33.30 1.40
C ILE A 699 10.69 -33.10 0.60
N LEU A 700 10.57 -32.54 -0.59
CA LEU A 700 11.69 -32.02 -1.37
C LEU A 700 11.84 -30.53 -1.05
N VAL A 701 13.09 -30.09 -0.90
CA VAL A 701 13.45 -28.69 -0.74
C VAL A 701 14.61 -28.39 -1.69
N ALA A 702 14.63 -27.20 -2.29
CA ALA A 702 15.77 -26.72 -3.08
C ALA A 702 15.99 -25.22 -2.89
N ASN A 703 17.22 -24.76 -3.07
CA ASN A 703 17.52 -23.34 -3.08
C ASN A 703 17.32 -22.76 -4.48
N ASP A 704 17.07 -21.46 -4.51
CA ASP A 704 17.47 -20.62 -5.62
C ASP A 704 18.93 -20.20 -5.35
N ASN A 705 19.78 -20.23 -6.36
CA ASN A 705 21.16 -19.79 -6.25
C ASN A 705 21.39 -18.36 -6.73
N ASN A 706 20.34 -17.58 -7.00
CA ASN A 706 20.40 -16.19 -7.49
C ASN A 706 21.49 -16.00 -8.56
N TYR A 707 21.60 -16.91 -9.53
CA TYR A 707 22.77 -16.96 -10.39
C TYR A 707 22.99 -15.62 -11.14
N PRO A 708 24.21 -15.03 -11.20
CA PRO A 708 25.48 -15.54 -10.69
C PRO A 708 25.93 -14.94 -9.33
N PHE A 709 25.03 -14.45 -8.48
CA PHE A 709 25.33 -13.50 -7.40
C PHE A 709 25.58 -14.11 -6.01
N SER A 710 24.95 -15.24 -5.66
CA SER A 710 25.02 -15.79 -4.29
C SER A 710 26.25 -16.66 -4.01
N VAL A 711 26.64 -16.74 -2.73
CA VAL A 711 27.80 -17.50 -2.21
C VAL A 711 27.47 -17.98 -0.78
N GLY A 712 26.40 -18.76 -0.64
CA GLY A 712 25.94 -19.40 0.59
C GLY A 712 26.87 -20.51 1.08
N ARG A 713 27.59 -21.20 0.18
CA ARG A 713 28.68 -22.13 0.52
C ARG A 713 30.03 -21.66 -0.06
N PRO A 714 30.72 -20.70 0.59
CA PRO A 714 31.97 -20.14 0.08
C PRO A 714 33.09 -21.19 -0.08
N PRO A 715 34.06 -20.97 -0.99
CA PRO A 715 34.28 -19.74 -1.77
C PRO A 715 33.63 -19.75 -3.17
N ALA A 716 32.98 -20.84 -3.58
CA ALA A 716 32.37 -20.97 -4.89
C ALA A 716 30.96 -20.35 -4.90
N ILE A 717 30.51 -19.91 -6.07
CA ILE A 717 29.10 -19.63 -6.30
C ILE A 717 28.25 -20.86 -5.97
N ASP A 718 27.03 -20.62 -5.49
CA ASP A 718 26.11 -21.67 -5.11
C ASP A 718 25.66 -22.51 -6.32
N ASN A 719 25.74 -23.82 -6.15
CA ASN A 719 24.98 -24.76 -6.97
C ASN A 719 23.51 -24.73 -6.54
N ASP A 720 22.61 -25.25 -7.38
CA ASP A 720 21.27 -25.61 -6.89
C ASP A 720 21.36 -26.97 -6.21
N GLU A 721 21.23 -26.98 -4.88
CA GLU A 721 21.11 -28.17 -4.06
C GLU A 721 19.63 -28.57 -3.97
N ILE A 722 19.35 -29.82 -4.34
CA ILE A 722 18.02 -30.42 -4.25
C ILE A 722 18.10 -31.51 -3.19
N ILE A 723 17.30 -31.38 -2.14
CA ILE A 723 17.34 -32.27 -0.98
C ILE A 723 15.98 -32.92 -0.71
N LEU A 724 16.02 -34.15 -0.20
CA LEU A 724 14.85 -34.80 0.39
C LEU A 724 14.99 -34.78 1.91
N LEU A 725 13.99 -34.25 2.60
CA LEU A 725 13.92 -34.18 4.05
C LEU A 725 12.91 -35.17 4.58
N GLY A 726 13.38 -36.08 5.44
CA GLY A 726 12.54 -36.93 6.26
C GLY A 726 12.02 -36.17 7.48
N LEU A 727 10.70 -36.12 7.63
CA LEU A 727 10.00 -35.43 8.70
C LEU A 727 9.85 -36.33 9.93
N GLY A 728 10.09 -35.76 11.12
CA GLY A 728 9.91 -36.48 12.39
C GLY A 728 8.44 -36.68 12.78
N LYS A 729 7.52 -35.91 12.18
CA LYS A 729 6.07 -36.03 12.35
C LYS A 729 5.42 -36.16 10.96
N PRO A 730 4.59 -37.18 10.73
CA PRO A 730 3.89 -37.32 9.46
C PRO A 730 2.90 -36.17 9.21
N LEU A 731 2.81 -35.74 7.97
CA LEU A 731 1.78 -34.86 7.44
C LEU A 731 0.45 -35.60 7.29
N SER A 732 -0.67 -34.91 7.44
CA SER A 732 -2.00 -35.45 7.14
C SER A 732 -2.25 -35.39 5.62
N LEU A 733 -1.53 -36.20 4.86
CA LEU A 733 -1.48 -36.11 3.40
C LEU A 733 -2.79 -36.57 2.72
N ASP A 734 -3.33 -35.74 1.83
CA ASP A 734 -4.43 -36.15 0.95
C ASP A 734 -3.93 -37.17 -0.10
N PRO A 735 -4.66 -38.26 -0.39
CA PRO A 735 -4.22 -39.29 -1.34
C PRO A 735 -4.04 -38.81 -2.78
N ARG A 736 -4.51 -37.61 -3.14
CA ARG A 736 -4.32 -36.97 -4.45
C ARG A 736 -3.03 -36.14 -4.51
N VAL A 737 -2.34 -35.94 -3.41
CA VAL A 737 -1.12 -35.13 -3.30
C VAL A 737 0.13 -36.02 -3.24
N GLY A 738 1.26 -35.50 -3.70
CA GLY A 738 2.55 -36.19 -3.72
C GLY A 738 2.61 -37.33 -4.75
N LEU A 739 3.58 -38.23 -4.56
CA LEU A 739 3.80 -39.37 -5.47
C LEU A 739 2.58 -40.30 -5.57
N ALA A 740 1.77 -40.39 -4.51
CA ALA A 740 0.55 -41.19 -4.51
C ALA A 740 -0.48 -40.64 -5.50
N GLY A 741 -0.61 -39.31 -5.59
CA GLY A 741 -1.51 -38.61 -6.48
C GLY A 741 -1.22 -38.85 -7.96
N LEU A 742 0.06 -39.02 -8.33
CA LEU A 742 0.47 -39.30 -9.71
C LEU A 742 -0.08 -40.64 -10.23
N ASN A 743 -0.26 -41.64 -9.36
CA ASN A 743 -0.74 -42.97 -9.77
C ASN A 743 -2.24 -43.00 -10.14
N ASN A 744 -3.02 -42.01 -9.71
CA ASN A 744 -4.45 -41.94 -9.99
C ASN A 744 -4.77 -41.18 -11.29
N ASN A 745 -3.75 -40.57 -11.92
CA ASN A 745 -3.85 -39.95 -13.23
C ASN A 745 -3.20 -40.89 -14.28
N THR A 746 -3.97 -41.84 -14.80
CA THR A 746 -3.60 -42.75 -15.91
C THR A 746 -3.24 -42.05 -17.23
N LEU A 747 -3.14 -40.72 -17.27
CA LEU A 747 -2.73 -39.94 -18.45
C LEU A 747 -1.22 -39.63 -18.50
N LEU A 748 -0.47 -39.87 -17.42
CA LEU A 748 0.98 -39.62 -17.36
C LEU A 748 1.83 -40.91 -17.38
N SER A 749 1.22 -42.09 -17.32
CA SER A 749 1.93 -43.36 -17.08
C SER A 749 2.24 -44.20 -18.32
N GLU A 750 1.85 -43.77 -19.52
CA GLU A 750 2.27 -44.41 -20.76
C GLU A 750 3.06 -43.39 -21.57
N GLY A 751 4.31 -43.74 -21.93
CA GLY A 751 5.28 -42.86 -22.59
C GLY A 751 4.71 -42.17 -23.83
N HIS A 752 4.16 -40.98 -23.61
CA HIS A 752 3.66 -40.11 -24.65
C HIS A 752 4.66 -38.99 -24.84
N ASP A 753 5.21 -38.96 -26.05
CA ASP A 753 5.82 -37.84 -26.78
C ASP A 753 4.84 -36.64 -26.92
N LEU A 754 4.10 -36.29 -25.85
CA LEU A 754 3.03 -35.28 -25.84
C LEU A 754 3.28 -34.25 -24.74
N LEU A 755 4.41 -33.54 -24.85
CA LEU A 755 4.54 -32.14 -24.48
C LEU A 755 5.29 -31.50 -25.65
N GLY A 756 5.17 -30.19 -25.89
CA GLY A 756 5.86 -29.50 -27.01
C GLY A 756 7.38 -29.41 -26.81
N THR A 757 8.04 -30.53 -26.58
CA THR A 757 9.41 -30.70 -26.10
C THR A 757 10.47 -30.34 -27.14
N GLN A 758 11.48 -29.58 -26.74
CA GLN A 758 12.73 -29.45 -27.52
C GLN A 758 13.79 -30.36 -26.91
N ASN A 759 14.18 -31.41 -27.62
CA ASN A 759 15.18 -32.36 -27.14
C ASN A 759 16.54 -31.66 -26.91
N TRP A 760 17.01 -31.64 -25.66
CA TRP A 760 18.34 -31.14 -25.32
C TRP A 760 19.39 -32.24 -25.52
N SER A 761 20.43 -31.96 -26.31
CA SER A 761 21.61 -32.82 -26.41
C SER A 761 22.79 -32.15 -25.70
N GLN A 762 23.29 -32.75 -24.62
CA GLN A 762 24.47 -32.26 -23.91
C GLN A 762 25.71 -32.19 -24.83
N PRO A 763 26.45 -31.07 -24.86
CA PRO A 763 27.82 -31.08 -25.35
C PRO A 763 28.71 -31.77 -24.31
N ASN A 764 29.44 -32.81 -24.74
CA ASN A 764 30.48 -33.44 -23.92
C ASN A 764 31.53 -32.41 -23.49
N LEU A 765 31.49 -31.96 -22.23
CA LEU A 765 32.59 -31.23 -21.59
C LEU A 765 33.44 -32.24 -20.82
N SER A 766 34.52 -32.70 -21.47
CA SER A 766 35.58 -33.43 -20.79
C SER A 766 36.43 -32.47 -19.95
N ILE A 767 36.35 -32.66 -18.62
CA ILE A 767 37.23 -32.27 -17.49
C ILE A 767 38.23 -31.13 -17.72
#